data_AF-A0A524MW66-F1
#
_entry.id   AF-A0A524MW66-F1
#
_cell.length_a   1.000
_cell.length_b   1.000
_cell.length_c   1.000
_cell.angle_alpha   90.00
_cell.angle_beta   90.00
_cell.angle_gamma   90.00
#
_symmetry.space_group_name_H-M   'P 1'
#
loop_
_entity.id
_entity.type
_entity.pdbx_description
1 polymer ?
#
loop_
_entity_poly.entity_id
_entity_poly.type
_entity_poly.pdbx_seq_one_letter_code
_entity_poly.pdbx_strand_id
1 'polypeptide(L)'
;KELKKVIETSLKVFLKEPGYGFDRSNALLVSGFPSNLMGGFDAQVNAVSNSIKKKTPNTATDKINTPDYTQYNPSTGKINVDYTSLVVENVFFGATNAKDIIFLAGHGNWNSWDKIDNSDVYKQTTPFGWSNPFIFASSCKTGIYSGVDGISEAFLQKGAAVYLGATESGGWTSYSTKFFDSWDLDEPISKAVKQVKAGLGNEAQDKIWLNVYHVYGDAKYGAVPSMIQTVGYAPASTEEEAPDWISVEVPDFEVTPSGEEQRYTIPGGYEYYETGRPVVPTYKITYTYPKEIQIQDVSLEYRSTPITLENVELPESIIEIPILDAQPIPLSDNTGIWPDRNYQWSVQESLTANILTITMYPLIYDSETRYASFYQEYGFNISYMLSKVEITTISQDKNVYRMGEQVSAEIELQCSDVGEDVVFDAYITNADGMVVDGLMLRTLKALTGKGSYEFKWDSDNHNPGYYNLVAELRDENGLLLDKIVEGFTLGYASLETVNLNITPTRFVQADDMEISMAVLNSGEIDVSGVACIMVIDSLGECVQEFTQDFTEIDPGESREFFFTWEIEGLTEGVYRVISYSMYEGGSTLPIVQLVGEDKNPPVITHSNPLPGQVVKNLVYIQTQIEDESEVIGVRYSIQSGDQGSKDGQIIGMNASYLGGDTWQQIFNTSQLPDGTYTLTASAFDVFKNMGEETINFSIRNAPRVNILTQNPETQLRFNEDQYQTDENGFLSLDAGKGYITVEAQPIVYLSNQSRALFREWEDGTTTNPRTITAIADITLMARYTTQHQLRVISSYGEPVGGGWYNEGSDAAFSVPSSIGLIPQHLFTGWSGDIDEVTVATTILMDAPKTVTAQWRTSYNNLIIIIIIAAGLIILKQVCTRSMVR
;
A
#
# COMPACT_ATOMS: atom_id res chain seq x y z
N LYS A 1 16.97 7.95 -10.55
CA LYS A 1 17.20 7.30 -9.23
C LYS A 1 16.03 6.38 -8.81
N GLU A 2 15.02 6.17 -9.67
CA GLU A 2 13.62 6.10 -9.19
C GLU A 2 13.08 4.67 -8.96
N LEU A 3 13.64 3.62 -9.59
CA LEU A 3 13.09 2.25 -9.48
C LEU A 3 13.87 1.28 -8.57
N LYS A 4 15.08 1.63 -8.12
CA LYS A 4 15.95 0.71 -7.36
C LYS A 4 15.31 0.27 -6.04
N LYS A 5 14.73 1.20 -5.29
CA LYS A 5 14.10 0.93 -3.99
C LYS A 5 12.89 0.00 -4.10
N VAL A 6 12.12 0.15 -5.17
CA VAL A 6 10.91 -0.67 -5.41
C VAL A 6 11.29 -2.10 -5.74
N ILE A 7 12.28 -2.29 -6.63
CA ILE A 7 12.80 -3.62 -6.98
C ILE A 7 13.40 -4.31 -5.74
N GLU A 8 14.17 -3.58 -4.93
CA GLU A 8 14.69 -4.11 -3.66
C GLU A 8 13.57 -4.52 -2.70
N THR A 9 12.52 -3.70 -2.58
CA THR A 9 11.38 -3.97 -1.70
C THR A 9 10.67 -5.26 -2.12
N SER A 10 10.29 -5.37 -3.40
CA SER A 10 9.59 -6.56 -3.91
C SER A 10 10.44 -7.82 -3.80
N LEU A 11 11.75 -7.73 -4.07
CA LEU A 11 12.66 -8.87 -3.92
C LEU A 11 12.71 -9.35 -2.46
N LYS A 12 12.77 -8.44 -1.49
CA LYS A 12 12.82 -8.80 -0.06
C LYS A 12 11.52 -9.40 0.45
N VAL A 13 10.37 -8.93 -0.04
CA VAL A 13 9.07 -9.56 0.22
C VAL A 13 9.04 -10.99 -0.34
N PHE A 14 9.49 -11.18 -1.59
CA PHE A 14 9.56 -12.51 -2.22
C PHE A 14 10.49 -13.46 -1.45
N LEU A 15 11.64 -12.98 -1.00
CA LEU A 15 12.62 -13.73 -0.20
C LEU A 15 12.17 -13.93 1.26
N LYS A 16 11.04 -13.35 1.69
CA LYS A 16 10.52 -13.38 3.06
C LYS A 16 11.53 -12.87 4.08
N GLU A 17 12.26 -11.80 3.73
CA GLU A 17 13.17 -11.17 4.67
C GLU A 17 12.39 -10.54 5.85
N PRO A 18 12.91 -10.65 7.08
CA PRO A 18 12.26 -10.02 8.24
C PRO A 18 12.04 -8.52 8.02
N GLY A 19 10.82 -8.05 8.26
CA GLY A 19 10.43 -6.65 8.06
C GLY A 19 9.90 -6.33 6.66
N TYR A 20 9.77 -7.33 5.78
CA TYR A 20 9.14 -7.21 4.47
C TYR A 20 8.04 -8.26 4.31
N GLY A 21 6.83 -7.83 3.98
CA GLY A 21 5.67 -8.73 3.99
C GLY A 21 4.50 -8.23 3.15
N PHE A 22 3.75 -9.18 2.61
CA PHE A 22 2.47 -8.96 1.94
C PHE A 22 1.68 -10.27 1.93
N ASP A 23 0.56 -10.29 2.64
CA ASP A 23 -0.30 -11.49 2.73
C ASP A 23 -1.79 -11.20 2.49
N ARG A 24 -2.13 -9.93 2.20
CA ARG A 24 -3.49 -9.43 1.98
C ARG A 24 -4.44 -9.59 3.18
N SER A 25 -3.90 -9.79 4.38
CA SER A 25 -4.71 -9.95 5.58
C SER A 25 -5.34 -8.64 6.05
N ASN A 26 -4.75 -7.48 5.72
CA ASN A 26 -5.22 -6.19 6.21
C ASN A 26 -5.31 -5.13 5.10
N ALA A 27 -6.49 -4.54 4.95
CA ALA A 27 -6.76 -3.43 4.05
C ALA A 27 -7.16 -2.17 4.82
N LEU A 28 -6.59 -1.03 4.45
CA LEU A 28 -6.99 0.30 4.89
C LEU A 28 -7.68 1.01 3.73
N LEU A 29 -8.89 1.51 3.97
CA LEU A 29 -9.64 2.29 2.99
C LEU A 29 -9.92 3.68 3.56
N VAL A 30 -9.54 4.71 2.82
CA VAL A 30 -9.57 6.08 3.28
C VAL A 30 -10.43 6.92 2.35
N SER A 31 -11.48 7.54 2.89
CA SER A 31 -12.24 8.57 2.19
C SER A 31 -11.60 9.93 2.45
N GLY A 32 -11.46 10.71 1.40
CA GLY A 32 -11.01 12.10 1.40
C GLY A 32 -11.93 13.02 2.19
N PHE A 33 -11.76 14.34 2.05
CA PHE A 33 -12.52 15.35 2.80
C PHE A 33 -14.05 15.13 2.83
N PRO A 34 -14.77 15.65 3.85
CA PRO A 34 -16.23 15.63 3.86
C PRO A 34 -16.84 16.42 2.68
N SER A 35 -18.11 16.15 2.35
CA SER A 35 -18.83 16.76 1.21
C SER A 35 -18.93 18.28 1.26
N ASN A 36 -18.94 18.88 2.46
CA ASN A 36 -18.92 20.34 2.65
C ASN A 36 -17.55 20.98 2.35
N LEU A 37 -16.51 20.18 2.15
CA LEU A 37 -15.19 20.57 1.64
C LEU A 37 -14.96 19.99 0.24
N MET A 38 -16.03 19.86 -0.55
CA MET A 38 -16.02 19.32 -1.91
C MET A 38 -15.64 17.84 -2.02
N GLY A 39 -15.54 17.08 -0.92
CA GLY A 39 -15.31 15.63 -0.97
C GLY A 39 -16.59 14.79 -0.90
N GLY A 40 -16.63 13.73 -0.08
CA GLY A 40 -17.81 12.84 0.04
C GLY A 40 -17.69 11.46 -0.62
N PHE A 41 -16.50 10.84 -0.54
CA PHE A 41 -16.19 9.56 -1.19
C PHE A 41 -16.53 8.32 -0.35
N ASP A 42 -17.25 8.48 0.75
CA ASP A 42 -17.59 7.38 1.67
C ASP A 42 -18.35 6.25 0.97
N ALA A 43 -19.21 6.60 0.00
CA ALA A 43 -19.92 5.63 -0.82
C ALA A 43 -18.97 4.74 -1.63
N GLN A 44 -17.91 5.33 -2.21
CA GLN A 44 -16.90 4.60 -2.97
C GLN A 44 -16.06 3.68 -2.07
N VAL A 45 -15.62 4.19 -0.91
CA VAL A 45 -14.91 3.39 0.11
C VAL A 45 -15.77 2.23 0.60
N ASN A 46 -17.07 2.45 0.80
CA ASN A 46 -18.00 1.40 1.19
C ASN A 46 -18.16 0.33 0.09
N ALA A 47 -18.31 0.75 -1.17
CA ALA A 47 -18.40 -0.17 -2.30
C ALA A 47 -17.14 -1.04 -2.44
N VAL A 48 -15.95 -0.43 -2.35
CA VAL A 48 -14.66 -1.16 -2.41
C VAL A 48 -14.52 -2.12 -1.22
N SER A 49 -14.88 -1.69 -0.01
CA SER A 49 -14.84 -2.56 1.17
C SER A 49 -15.73 -3.79 1.01
N ASN A 50 -16.93 -3.62 0.42
CA ASN A 50 -17.83 -4.73 0.15
C ASN A 50 -17.26 -5.68 -0.91
N SER A 51 -16.62 -5.13 -1.95
CA SER A 51 -15.95 -5.91 -2.99
C SER A 51 -14.79 -6.75 -2.43
N ILE A 52 -13.92 -6.14 -1.61
CA ILE A 52 -12.83 -6.86 -0.91
C ILE A 52 -13.40 -7.98 -0.05
N LYS A 53 -14.42 -7.72 0.78
CA LYS A 53 -15.03 -8.76 1.63
C LYS A 53 -15.69 -9.88 0.83
N LYS A 54 -16.22 -9.58 -0.34
CA LYS A 54 -16.83 -10.57 -1.24
C LYS A 54 -15.77 -11.51 -1.82
N LYS A 55 -14.62 -10.98 -2.24
CA LYS A 55 -13.53 -11.76 -2.86
C LYS A 55 -12.59 -12.41 -1.85
N THR A 56 -12.26 -11.70 -0.79
CA THR A 56 -11.33 -12.13 0.26
C THR A 56 -11.96 -11.94 1.65
N PRO A 57 -12.89 -12.82 2.06
CA PRO A 57 -13.66 -12.65 3.30
C PRO A 57 -12.81 -12.55 4.58
N ASN A 58 -11.57 -13.07 4.53
CA ASN A 58 -10.62 -13.05 5.65
C ASN A 58 -9.77 -11.77 5.71
N THR A 59 -9.82 -10.91 4.68
CA THR A 59 -9.14 -9.62 4.71
C THR A 59 -9.87 -8.68 5.66
N ALA A 60 -9.20 -8.28 6.74
CA ALA A 60 -9.71 -7.25 7.63
C ALA A 60 -9.72 -5.91 6.89
N THR A 61 -10.83 -5.17 6.97
CA THR A 61 -10.97 -3.85 6.35
C THR A 61 -11.13 -2.79 7.42
N ASP A 62 -10.13 -1.94 7.58
CA ASP A 62 -10.20 -0.73 8.38
C ASP A 62 -10.62 0.43 7.48
N LYS A 63 -11.49 1.30 8.00
CA LYS A 63 -11.96 2.49 7.30
C LYS A 63 -11.58 3.73 8.07
N ILE A 64 -11.03 4.71 7.38
CA ILE A 64 -10.86 6.07 7.88
C ILE A 64 -11.79 6.94 7.05
N ASN A 65 -12.79 7.51 7.70
CA ASN A 65 -13.61 8.54 7.09
C ASN A 65 -13.13 9.89 7.64
N THR A 66 -12.61 10.79 6.80
CA THR A 66 -12.17 12.11 7.30
C THR A 66 -13.24 12.94 8.04
N PRO A 67 -14.57 12.81 7.77
CA PRO A 67 -15.59 13.47 8.59
C PRO A 67 -15.43 13.19 10.10
N ASP A 68 -14.99 11.99 10.49
CA ASP A 68 -14.88 11.55 11.89
C ASP A 68 -13.80 12.30 12.69
N TYR A 69 -12.86 12.96 11.99
CA TYR A 69 -11.71 13.63 12.59
C TYR A 69 -11.79 15.16 12.52
N THR A 70 -12.92 15.70 12.05
CA THR A 70 -13.17 17.14 11.96
C THR A 70 -13.05 17.80 13.33
N GLN A 71 -12.11 18.71 13.48
CA GLN A 71 -11.90 19.46 14.71
C GLN A 71 -12.59 20.82 14.63
N TYR A 72 -13.25 21.20 15.71
CA TYR A 72 -13.92 22.50 15.80
C TYR A 72 -13.18 23.40 16.77
N ASN A 73 -13.06 24.67 16.42
CA ASN A 73 -12.54 25.66 17.34
C ASN A 73 -13.55 25.85 18.49
N PRO A 74 -13.17 25.59 19.75
CA PRO A 74 -14.08 25.66 20.89
C PRO A 74 -14.72 27.04 21.09
N SER A 75 -14.06 28.10 20.59
CA SER A 75 -14.49 29.49 20.78
C SER A 75 -15.42 30.00 19.68
N THR A 76 -15.36 29.44 18.46
CA THR A 76 -16.14 29.91 17.31
C THR A 76 -17.15 28.89 16.78
N GLY A 77 -17.04 27.62 17.17
CA GLY A 77 -17.85 26.52 16.64
C GLY A 77 -17.62 26.23 15.15
N LYS A 78 -16.66 26.89 14.51
CA LYS A 78 -16.24 26.65 13.12
C LYS A 78 -15.15 25.59 13.08
N ILE A 79 -15.03 24.90 11.94
CA ILE A 79 -13.99 23.91 11.70
C ILE A 79 -12.62 24.59 11.83
N ASN A 80 -11.74 23.99 12.63
CA ASN A 80 -10.33 24.33 12.70
C ASN A 80 -9.61 23.50 11.63
N VAL A 81 -9.40 24.10 10.46
CA VAL A 81 -8.85 23.42 9.28
C VAL A 81 -7.43 22.91 9.56
N ASP A 82 -6.58 23.70 10.21
CA ASP A 82 -5.19 23.32 10.51
C ASP A 82 -5.14 22.14 11.49
N TYR A 83 -5.95 22.18 12.55
CA TYR A 83 -5.97 21.11 13.54
C TYR A 83 -6.65 19.84 13.00
N THR A 84 -7.69 19.98 12.19
CA THR A 84 -8.29 18.85 11.46
C THR A 84 -7.27 18.20 10.54
N SER A 85 -6.50 19.00 9.81
CA SER A 85 -5.45 18.53 8.90
C SER A 85 -4.36 17.75 9.64
N LEU A 86 -3.89 18.26 10.79
CA LEU A 86 -2.89 17.60 11.63
C LEU A 86 -3.41 16.26 12.21
N VAL A 87 -4.67 16.22 12.63
CA VAL A 87 -5.27 14.98 13.16
C VAL A 87 -5.42 13.95 12.04
N VAL A 88 -5.88 14.36 10.85
CA VAL A 88 -6.00 13.46 9.69
C VAL A 88 -4.65 12.87 9.28
N GLU A 89 -3.58 13.68 9.21
CA GLU A 89 -2.22 13.21 8.91
C GLU A 89 -1.74 12.15 9.93
N ASN A 90 -1.87 12.45 11.23
CA ASN A 90 -1.43 11.53 12.29
C ASN A 90 -2.23 10.23 12.32
N VAL A 91 -3.55 10.32 12.12
CA VAL A 91 -4.42 9.14 12.06
C VAL A 91 -4.13 8.30 10.83
N PHE A 92 -3.92 8.93 9.68
CA PHE A 92 -3.58 8.26 8.43
C PHE A 92 -2.30 7.41 8.60
N PHE A 93 -1.17 8.04 8.93
CA PHE A 93 0.10 7.31 9.07
C PHE A 93 0.13 6.37 10.30
N GLY A 94 -0.66 6.66 11.33
CA GLY A 94 -0.87 5.73 12.45
C GLY A 94 -1.58 4.44 12.04
N ALA A 95 -2.43 4.50 11.01
CA ALA A 95 -3.22 3.38 10.53
C ALA A 95 -2.59 2.61 9.36
N THR A 96 -1.61 3.18 8.66
CA THR A 96 -0.94 2.53 7.51
C THR A 96 0.01 1.39 7.91
N ASN A 97 0.35 1.29 9.19
CA ASN A 97 1.22 0.22 9.70
C ASN A 97 0.60 -1.17 9.49
N ALA A 98 1.39 -2.09 8.92
CA ALA A 98 1.01 -3.49 8.66
C ALA A 98 -0.24 -3.66 7.79
N LYS A 99 -0.48 -2.72 6.86
CA LYS A 99 -1.54 -2.83 5.84
C LYS A 99 -0.95 -3.32 4.53
N ASP A 100 -1.56 -4.35 3.96
CA ASP A 100 -1.19 -4.90 2.66
C ASP A 100 -1.85 -4.14 1.52
N ILE A 101 -3.06 -3.62 1.75
CA ILE A 101 -3.83 -2.87 0.76
C ILE A 101 -4.14 -1.50 1.35
N ILE A 102 -3.84 -0.44 0.61
CA ILE A 102 -4.25 0.92 0.94
C ILE A 102 -5.04 1.49 -0.24
N PHE A 103 -6.32 1.77 -0.02
CA PHE A 103 -7.20 2.37 -1.02
C PHE A 103 -7.51 3.82 -0.63
N LEU A 104 -7.26 4.75 -1.55
CA LEU A 104 -7.42 6.18 -1.34
C LEU A 104 -8.47 6.71 -2.32
N ALA A 105 -9.59 7.24 -1.82
CA ALA A 105 -10.65 7.83 -2.63
C ALA A 105 -10.88 9.28 -2.22
N GLY A 106 -10.51 10.22 -3.09
CA GLY A 106 -10.31 11.61 -2.68
C GLY A 106 -10.01 12.55 -3.84
N HIS A 107 -9.82 13.85 -3.55
CA HIS A 107 -9.21 14.76 -4.51
C HIS A 107 -7.73 14.42 -4.69
N GLY A 108 -7.19 14.67 -5.87
CA GLY A 108 -5.80 14.37 -6.16
C GLY A 108 -5.14 15.44 -7.01
N ASN A 109 -3.84 15.58 -6.79
CA ASN A 109 -2.92 16.31 -7.63
C ASN A 109 -1.63 15.50 -7.77
N TRP A 110 -0.68 15.96 -8.59
CA TRP A 110 0.58 15.25 -8.80
C TRP A 110 1.39 15.05 -7.52
N ASN A 111 1.36 16.03 -6.60
CA ASN A 111 2.10 16.00 -5.34
C ASN A 111 1.25 15.64 -4.11
N SER A 112 -0.07 15.48 -4.25
CA SER A 112 -0.95 15.33 -3.08
C SER A 112 -2.19 14.48 -3.34
N TRP A 113 -2.65 13.83 -2.28
CA TRP A 113 -3.95 13.19 -2.21
C TRP A 113 -4.70 13.79 -1.02
N ASP A 114 -5.75 14.56 -1.31
CA ASP A 114 -6.40 15.48 -0.36
C ASP A 114 -5.38 16.26 0.48
N LYS A 115 -5.26 15.98 1.78
CA LYS A 115 -4.28 16.61 2.68
C LYS A 115 -2.92 15.91 2.67
N ILE A 116 -2.82 14.65 2.28
CA ILE A 116 -1.55 13.94 2.34
C ILE A 116 -0.69 14.40 1.17
N ASP A 117 0.35 15.18 1.47
CA ASP A 117 1.32 15.65 0.49
C ASP A 117 2.51 14.69 0.39
N ASN A 118 3.21 14.68 -0.76
CA ASN A 118 4.45 13.92 -0.96
C ASN A 118 5.48 14.16 0.17
N SER A 119 5.61 15.40 0.63
CA SER A 119 6.50 15.78 1.74
C SER A 119 6.10 15.14 3.07
N ASP A 120 4.81 14.94 3.33
CA ASP A 120 4.32 14.29 4.54
C ASP A 120 4.65 12.79 4.53
N VAL A 121 4.60 12.17 3.35
CA VAL A 121 5.08 10.80 3.14
C VAL A 121 6.61 10.72 3.34
N TYR A 122 7.37 11.68 2.80
CA TYR A 122 8.82 11.70 2.95
C TYR A 122 9.32 11.89 4.39
N LYS A 123 8.56 12.59 5.24
CA LYS A 123 8.85 12.72 6.69
C LYS A 123 8.78 11.39 7.42
N GLN A 124 7.99 10.43 6.93
CA GLN A 124 7.84 9.14 7.60
C GLN A 124 9.09 8.28 7.43
N THR A 125 9.58 7.70 8.54
CA THR A 125 10.74 6.80 8.50
C THR A 125 10.36 5.41 7.99
N THR A 126 9.24 4.86 8.48
CA THR A 126 8.71 3.52 8.12
C THR A 126 7.18 3.52 8.14
N PRO A 127 6.50 4.18 7.17
CA PRO A 127 5.05 4.41 7.24
C PRO A 127 4.20 3.13 7.22
N PHE A 128 4.74 2.02 6.71
CA PHE A 128 4.03 0.75 6.55
C PHE A 128 4.46 -0.34 7.54
N GLY A 129 5.43 -0.03 8.42
CA GLY A 129 6.02 -0.98 9.34
C GLY A 129 6.63 -2.19 8.64
N TRP A 130 6.07 -3.39 8.88
CA TRP A 130 6.61 -4.66 8.35
C TRP A 130 5.89 -5.15 7.09
N SER A 131 4.87 -4.42 6.62
CA SER A 131 4.19 -4.72 5.36
C SER A 131 4.66 -3.75 4.26
N ASN A 132 4.56 -4.19 3.01
CA ASN A 132 4.91 -3.43 1.82
C ASN A 132 3.68 -3.36 0.92
N PRO A 133 2.85 -2.31 1.06
CA PRO A 133 1.51 -2.32 0.52
C PRO A 133 1.47 -2.22 -1.00
N PHE A 134 0.35 -2.69 -1.53
CA PHE A 134 -0.26 -2.17 -2.75
C PHE A 134 -1.09 -0.94 -2.40
N ILE A 135 -0.81 0.18 -3.08
CA ILE A 135 -1.55 1.43 -2.92
C ILE A 135 -2.34 1.72 -4.19
N PHE A 136 -3.64 1.93 -4.06
CA PHE A 136 -4.51 2.38 -5.14
C PHE A 136 -5.10 3.74 -4.79
N ALA A 137 -4.60 4.79 -5.44
CA ALA A 137 -5.16 6.13 -5.37
C ALA A 137 -6.16 6.37 -6.50
N SER A 138 -7.44 6.26 -6.18
CA SER A 138 -8.56 6.54 -7.07
C SER A 138 -8.85 8.05 -7.14
N SER A 139 -7.87 8.82 -7.61
CA SER A 139 -7.88 10.30 -7.58
C SER A 139 -7.11 10.86 -8.78
N CYS A 140 -7.48 12.05 -9.25
CA CYS A 140 -6.81 12.69 -10.39
C CYS A 140 -5.33 12.94 -10.16
N LYS A 141 -4.52 12.82 -11.21
CA LYS A 141 -3.11 13.25 -11.27
C LYS A 141 -2.15 12.63 -10.23
N THR A 142 -2.63 11.84 -9.26
CA THR A 142 -1.79 11.21 -8.23
C THR A 142 -0.79 10.19 -8.79
N GLY A 143 -1.02 9.74 -10.03
CA GLY A 143 -0.12 8.88 -10.79
C GLY A 143 0.80 9.63 -11.75
N ILE A 144 0.91 10.97 -11.73
CA ILE A 144 1.95 11.66 -12.50
C ILE A 144 3.31 11.31 -11.89
N TYR A 145 4.14 10.64 -12.69
CA TYR A 145 5.45 10.12 -12.29
C TYR A 145 6.61 10.76 -13.05
N SER A 146 6.40 11.24 -14.28
CA SER A 146 7.46 11.82 -15.10
C SER A 146 7.64 13.32 -14.83
N GLY A 147 8.89 13.75 -14.64
CA GLY A 147 9.26 15.17 -14.59
C GLY A 147 8.87 15.92 -13.30
N VAL A 148 8.37 15.22 -12.28
CA VAL A 148 7.95 15.80 -11.00
C VAL A 148 8.24 14.84 -9.84
N ASP A 149 8.48 15.36 -8.63
CA ASP A 149 8.52 14.55 -7.40
C ASP A 149 7.10 14.25 -6.91
N GLY A 150 6.45 13.27 -7.53
CA GLY A 150 5.04 12.96 -7.31
C GLY A 150 4.75 12.23 -6.00
N ILE A 151 3.50 12.27 -5.54
CA ILE A 151 3.06 11.49 -4.37
C ILE A 151 3.18 9.98 -4.59
N SER A 152 3.01 9.51 -5.83
CA SER A 152 3.23 8.12 -6.22
C SER A 152 4.68 7.70 -6.00
N GLU A 153 5.65 8.53 -6.40
CA GLU A 153 7.07 8.30 -6.13
C GLU A 153 7.35 8.29 -4.62
N ALA A 154 6.84 9.27 -3.88
CA ALA A 154 7.06 9.35 -2.44
C ALA A 154 6.64 8.07 -1.70
N PHE A 155 5.47 7.53 -2.02
CA PHE A 155 5.00 6.27 -1.44
C PHE A 155 5.88 5.07 -1.81
N LEU A 156 6.28 4.97 -3.08
CA LEU A 156 7.16 3.91 -3.57
C LEU A 156 8.56 3.97 -2.93
N GLN A 157 9.15 5.16 -2.79
CA GLN A 157 10.44 5.35 -2.11
C GLN A 157 10.37 5.00 -0.62
N LYS A 158 9.19 5.11 0.00
CA LYS A 158 8.94 4.77 1.41
C LYS A 158 8.49 3.34 1.66
N GLY A 159 8.57 2.47 0.64
CA GLY A 159 8.43 1.02 0.81
C GLY A 159 7.09 0.43 0.39
N ALA A 160 6.25 1.19 -0.32
CA ALA A 160 5.18 0.57 -1.11
C ALA A 160 5.80 -0.22 -2.27
N ALA A 161 5.22 -1.38 -2.60
CA ALA A 161 5.75 -2.23 -3.66
C ALA A 161 5.09 -1.96 -5.02
N VAL A 162 3.83 -1.55 -5.00
CA VAL A 162 3.04 -1.21 -6.19
C VAL A 162 2.16 -0.01 -5.90
N TYR A 163 2.06 0.89 -6.87
CA TYR A 163 1.16 2.03 -6.85
C TYR A 163 0.30 2.07 -8.11
N LEU A 164 -1.01 2.24 -7.97
CA LEU A 164 -1.95 2.47 -9.07
C LEU A 164 -2.58 3.86 -8.90
N GLY A 165 -2.41 4.72 -9.91
CA GLY A 165 -2.93 6.09 -9.88
C GLY A 165 -3.17 6.67 -11.27
N ALA A 166 -3.88 7.79 -11.32
CA ALA A 166 -4.23 8.49 -12.55
C ALA A 166 -3.12 9.48 -12.98
N THR A 167 -2.67 9.43 -14.23
CA THR A 167 -1.69 10.37 -14.79
C THR A 167 -2.29 11.71 -15.19
N GLU A 168 -3.61 11.83 -15.23
CA GLU A 168 -4.31 13.01 -15.73
C GLU A 168 -5.60 13.26 -14.96
N SER A 169 -6.22 14.40 -15.26
CA SER A 169 -7.59 14.66 -14.82
C SER A 169 -8.58 13.72 -15.50
N GLY A 170 -9.56 13.21 -14.75
CA GLY A 170 -10.50 12.18 -15.20
C GLY A 170 -10.47 10.90 -14.37
N GLY A 171 -9.66 10.85 -13.30
CA GLY A 171 -9.57 9.70 -12.38
C GLY A 171 -10.84 9.39 -11.58
N TRP A 172 -11.85 10.26 -11.59
CA TRP A 172 -13.09 10.19 -10.84
C TRP A 172 -14.04 9.11 -11.35
N THR A 173 -13.83 7.84 -11.00
CA THR A 173 -14.65 6.77 -11.60
C THR A 173 -15.04 5.65 -10.65
N SER A 174 -16.19 5.04 -10.92
CA SER A 174 -16.72 3.85 -10.25
C SER A 174 -15.96 2.55 -10.57
N TYR A 175 -14.87 2.63 -11.36
CA TYR A 175 -14.08 1.46 -11.78
C TYR A 175 -13.16 0.91 -10.70
N SER A 176 -12.89 1.66 -9.62
CA SER A 176 -12.09 1.16 -8.51
C SER A 176 -12.71 -0.06 -7.82
N THR A 177 -14.04 -0.08 -7.64
CA THR A 177 -14.76 -1.26 -7.14
C THR A 177 -14.59 -2.47 -8.08
N LYS A 178 -14.57 -2.24 -9.39
CA LYS A 178 -14.44 -3.32 -10.39
C LYS A 178 -13.05 -3.95 -10.39
N PHE A 179 -12.01 -3.17 -10.09
CA PHE A 179 -10.69 -3.73 -9.85
C PHE A 179 -10.70 -4.75 -8.72
N PHE A 180 -11.28 -4.39 -7.57
CA PHE A 180 -11.36 -5.32 -6.44
C PHE A 180 -12.33 -6.49 -6.70
N ASP A 181 -13.36 -6.31 -7.53
CA ASP A 181 -14.25 -7.39 -7.96
C ASP A 181 -13.57 -8.35 -8.95
N SER A 182 -12.47 -7.94 -9.58
CA SER A 182 -11.75 -8.74 -10.58
C SER A 182 -10.46 -9.37 -10.04
N TRP A 183 -9.88 -8.81 -8.97
CA TRP A 183 -8.58 -9.26 -8.47
C TRP A 183 -8.67 -10.51 -7.58
N ASP A 184 -8.13 -11.63 -8.08
CA ASP A 184 -8.07 -12.91 -7.36
C ASP A 184 -6.77 -13.08 -6.52
N LEU A 185 -6.82 -13.98 -5.52
CA LEU A 185 -5.78 -14.18 -4.51
C LEU A 185 -4.45 -14.74 -5.04
N ASP A 186 -4.45 -15.46 -6.14
CA ASP A 186 -3.23 -16.02 -6.76
C ASP A 186 -2.71 -15.17 -7.91
N GLU A 187 -3.34 -14.02 -8.17
CA GLU A 187 -3.09 -13.17 -9.33
C GLU A 187 -2.24 -11.93 -8.98
N PRO A 188 -1.23 -11.59 -9.80
CA PRO A 188 -0.53 -10.32 -9.70
C PRO A 188 -1.47 -9.12 -9.90
N ILE A 189 -1.20 -8.02 -9.21
CA ILE A 189 -2.02 -6.79 -9.28
C ILE A 189 -2.13 -6.28 -10.71
N SER A 190 -1.03 -6.24 -11.47
CA SER A 190 -1.05 -5.75 -12.85
C SER A 190 -1.88 -6.63 -13.78
N LYS A 191 -2.02 -7.93 -13.49
CA LYS A 191 -2.85 -8.84 -14.29
C LYS A 191 -4.33 -8.57 -14.03
N ALA A 192 -4.73 -8.29 -12.79
CA ALA A 192 -6.07 -7.81 -12.46
C ALA A 192 -6.39 -6.44 -13.09
N VAL A 193 -5.44 -5.49 -13.09
CA VAL A 193 -5.62 -4.21 -13.82
C VAL A 193 -5.81 -4.48 -15.33
N LYS A 194 -5.02 -5.38 -15.91
CA LYS A 194 -5.19 -5.79 -17.32
C LYS A 194 -6.57 -6.39 -17.59
N GLN A 195 -7.10 -7.23 -16.70
CA GLN A 195 -8.45 -7.80 -16.83
C GLN A 195 -9.54 -6.74 -16.75
N VAL A 196 -9.43 -5.78 -15.83
CA VAL A 196 -10.37 -4.65 -15.76
C VAL A 196 -10.31 -3.88 -17.08
N LYS A 197 -9.12 -3.51 -17.55
CA LYS A 197 -8.94 -2.81 -18.83
C LYS A 197 -9.53 -3.62 -20.00
N ALA A 198 -9.35 -4.93 -20.02
CA ALA A 198 -9.92 -5.79 -21.05
C ALA A 198 -11.46 -5.78 -21.04
N GLY A 199 -12.09 -5.75 -19.86
CA GLY A 199 -13.55 -5.68 -19.72
C GLY A 199 -14.17 -4.29 -19.97
N LEU A 200 -13.38 -3.26 -20.24
CA LEU A 200 -13.88 -1.93 -20.59
C LEU A 200 -14.20 -1.85 -22.08
N GLY A 201 -15.26 -1.11 -22.42
CA GLY A 201 -15.71 -0.91 -23.79
C GLY A 201 -15.10 0.33 -24.45
N ASN A 202 -15.79 0.85 -25.47
CA ASN A 202 -15.30 1.96 -26.30
C ASN A 202 -15.84 3.36 -25.92
N GLU A 203 -16.51 3.48 -24.78
CA GLU A 203 -17.08 4.74 -24.31
C GLU A 203 -16.01 5.74 -23.85
N ALA A 204 -16.34 7.04 -23.85
CA ALA A 204 -15.40 8.08 -23.46
C ALA A 204 -14.79 7.86 -22.06
N GLN A 205 -15.60 7.46 -21.07
CA GLN A 205 -15.13 7.19 -19.71
C GLN A 205 -14.30 5.91 -19.59
N ASP A 206 -14.66 4.88 -20.38
CA ASP A 206 -13.87 3.66 -20.49
C ASP A 206 -12.48 3.99 -21.05
N LYS A 207 -12.43 4.80 -22.11
CA LYS A 207 -11.19 5.31 -22.71
C LYS A 207 -10.38 6.16 -21.75
N ILE A 208 -11.00 7.02 -20.95
CA ILE A 208 -10.32 7.80 -19.91
C ILE A 208 -9.67 6.85 -18.90
N TRP A 209 -10.41 5.89 -18.35
CA TRP A 209 -9.82 4.96 -17.36
C TRP A 209 -8.73 4.07 -17.98
N LEU A 210 -8.97 3.57 -19.20
CA LEU A 210 -8.00 2.81 -20.01
C LEU A 210 -6.67 3.55 -20.17
N ASN A 211 -6.74 4.85 -20.47
CA ASN A 211 -5.57 5.66 -20.83
C ASN A 211 -4.90 6.34 -19.63
N VAL A 212 -5.65 6.66 -18.57
CA VAL A 212 -5.16 7.52 -17.48
C VAL A 212 -4.67 6.73 -16.27
N TYR A 213 -5.22 5.55 -15.97
CA TYR A 213 -4.76 4.76 -14.82
C TYR A 213 -3.58 3.86 -15.16
N HIS A 214 -2.45 4.08 -14.48
CA HIS A 214 -1.17 3.41 -14.72
C HIS A 214 -0.68 2.72 -13.46
N VAL A 215 -0.01 1.57 -13.63
CA VAL A 215 0.61 0.81 -12.54
C VAL A 215 2.10 1.10 -12.50
N TYR A 216 2.60 1.46 -11.33
CA TYR A 216 4.01 1.68 -11.05
C TYR A 216 4.52 0.66 -10.04
N GLY A 217 5.79 0.30 -10.14
CA GLY A 217 6.45 -0.67 -9.28
C GLY A 217 6.52 -2.08 -9.89
N ASP A 218 6.46 -3.12 -9.04
CA ASP A 218 6.62 -4.51 -9.52
C ASP A 218 5.32 -5.10 -10.06
N ALA A 219 5.27 -5.31 -11.38
CA ALA A 219 4.10 -5.83 -12.08
C ALA A 219 3.70 -7.27 -11.70
N LYS A 220 4.61 -8.04 -11.09
CA LYS A 220 4.34 -9.42 -10.64
C LYS A 220 3.96 -9.50 -9.17
N TYR A 221 4.02 -8.37 -8.46
CA TYR A 221 3.70 -8.30 -7.05
C TYR A 221 2.22 -8.58 -6.78
N GLY A 222 1.96 -9.12 -5.60
CA GLY A 222 0.61 -9.43 -5.15
C GLY A 222 0.26 -10.92 -5.22
N ALA A 223 0.79 -11.72 -6.14
CA ALA A 223 0.46 -13.15 -6.20
C ALA A 223 1.00 -13.92 -4.96
N VAL A 224 0.12 -14.47 -4.12
CA VAL A 224 0.53 -15.30 -2.97
C VAL A 224 0.42 -16.79 -3.36
N PRO A 225 1.53 -17.55 -3.40
CA PRO A 225 1.47 -18.96 -3.80
C PRO A 225 0.79 -19.80 -2.72
N SER A 226 -0.45 -20.21 -2.96
CA SER A 226 -1.16 -21.19 -2.15
C SER A 226 -0.66 -22.60 -2.50
N MET A 227 -0.01 -23.29 -1.55
CA MET A 227 0.18 -24.74 -1.64
C MET A 227 -1.16 -25.43 -1.35
N ILE A 228 -1.66 -26.14 -2.36
CA ILE A 228 -2.86 -27.00 -2.34
C ILE A 228 -4.17 -26.24 -2.27
N GLN A 229 -4.73 -25.92 -3.44
CA GLN A 229 -6.15 -26.12 -3.70
C GLN A 229 -6.35 -26.44 -5.19
N THR A 230 -6.98 -27.58 -5.43
CA THR A 230 -7.55 -27.99 -6.71
C THR A 230 -8.30 -26.81 -7.32
N VAL A 231 -7.97 -26.47 -8.56
CA VAL A 231 -8.61 -25.38 -9.33
C VAL A 231 -10.11 -25.65 -9.40
N GLY A 232 -10.85 -25.06 -8.48
CA GLY A 232 -12.28 -24.90 -8.58
C GLY A 232 -12.51 -23.62 -9.35
N TYR A 233 -12.47 -23.71 -10.68
CA TYR A 233 -13.24 -22.77 -11.48
C TYR A 233 -14.66 -22.81 -10.88
N ALA A 234 -15.16 -21.67 -10.40
CA ALA A 234 -16.60 -21.49 -10.36
C ALA A 234 -17.07 -21.90 -11.75
N PRO A 235 -18.04 -22.83 -11.86
CA PRO A 235 -18.39 -23.39 -13.15
C PRO A 235 -18.66 -22.21 -14.08
N ALA A 236 -17.93 -22.17 -15.21
CA ALA A 236 -18.52 -21.66 -16.43
C ALA A 236 -19.96 -22.15 -16.40
N SER A 237 -20.91 -21.23 -16.49
CA SER A 237 -22.33 -21.53 -16.60
C SER A 237 -22.47 -22.85 -17.34
N THR A 238 -23.06 -23.85 -16.67
CA THR A 238 -23.37 -25.15 -17.27
C THR A 238 -24.52 -24.99 -18.26
N GLU A 239 -24.41 -24.05 -19.19
CA GLU A 239 -25.10 -24.10 -20.46
C GLU A 239 -24.21 -24.95 -21.36
N GLU A 240 -24.70 -26.15 -21.68
CA GLU A 240 -24.02 -27.15 -22.51
C GLU A 240 -23.84 -26.69 -23.98
N GLU A 241 -24.38 -25.53 -24.36
CA GLU A 241 -24.23 -24.91 -25.69
C GLU A 241 -24.17 -23.39 -25.54
N ALA A 242 -23.39 -22.70 -26.38
CA ALA A 242 -23.31 -21.25 -26.33
C ALA A 242 -24.65 -20.62 -26.76
N PRO A 243 -25.16 -19.60 -26.05
CA PRO A 243 -26.51 -19.09 -26.29
C PRO A 243 -26.58 -18.36 -27.64
N ASP A 244 -27.55 -18.73 -28.48
CA ASP A 244 -27.95 -17.97 -29.68
C ASP A 244 -28.98 -16.88 -29.34
N TRP A 245 -29.47 -16.88 -28.10
CA TRP A 245 -30.37 -15.89 -27.55
C TRP A 245 -29.92 -15.47 -26.16
N ILE A 246 -29.73 -14.17 -25.96
CA ILE A 246 -29.41 -13.59 -24.65
C ILE A 246 -30.58 -12.74 -24.17
N SER A 247 -31.17 -13.14 -23.06
CA SER A 247 -32.14 -12.33 -22.33
C SER A 247 -31.42 -11.55 -21.23
N VAL A 248 -31.68 -10.24 -21.14
CA VAL A 248 -31.13 -9.38 -20.10
C VAL A 248 -32.25 -8.71 -19.34
N GLU A 249 -32.24 -8.87 -18.03
CA GLU A 249 -33.07 -8.11 -17.11
C GLU A 249 -32.18 -7.03 -16.48
N VAL A 250 -32.43 -5.78 -16.86
CA VAL A 250 -31.78 -4.61 -16.30
C VAL A 250 -32.45 -4.31 -14.95
N PRO A 251 -31.69 -4.25 -13.85
CA PRO A 251 -32.22 -3.89 -12.54
C PRO A 251 -32.93 -2.53 -12.56
N ASP A 252 -33.88 -2.35 -11.63
CA ASP A 252 -34.48 -1.04 -11.39
C ASP A 252 -33.39 0.03 -11.13
N PHE A 253 -33.64 1.25 -11.62
CA PHE A 253 -32.74 2.36 -11.37
C PHE A 253 -32.87 2.86 -9.93
N GLU A 254 -31.76 3.32 -9.37
CA GLU A 254 -31.68 4.05 -8.12
C GLU A 254 -31.54 5.54 -8.43
N VAL A 255 -32.38 6.36 -7.78
CA VAL A 255 -32.33 7.82 -7.91
C VAL A 255 -31.60 8.41 -6.72
N THR A 256 -30.54 9.17 -7.01
CA THR A 256 -29.81 9.95 -6.02
C THR A 256 -30.02 11.45 -6.28
N PRO A 257 -30.38 12.26 -5.26
CA PRO A 257 -30.48 13.71 -5.44
C PRO A 257 -29.12 14.32 -5.74
N SER A 258 -29.06 15.25 -6.69
CA SER A 258 -27.86 16.02 -7.05
C SER A 258 -28.22 17.50 -7.23
N GLY A 259 -28.42 18.22 -6.12
CA GLY A 259 -28.89 19.61 -6.18
C GLY A 259 -30.37 19.70 -6.57
N GLU A 260 -30.69 20.48 -7.61
CA GLU A 260 -32.03 20.52 -8.23
C GLU A 260 -32.24 19.35 -9.23
N GLU A 261 -31.17 18.67 -9.64
CA GLU A 261 -31.18 17.58 -10.62
C GLU A 261 -31.22 16.19 -9.95
N GLN A 262 -31.55 15.16 -10.75
CA GLN A 262 -31.69 13.78 -10.33
C GLN A 262 -30.71 12.89 -11.09
N ARG A 263 -29.91 12.12 -10.36
CA ARG A 263 -28.98 11.17 -10.95
C ARG A 263 -29.56 9.76 -10.89
N TYR A 264 -29.73 9.16 -12.06
CA TYR A 264 -30.25 7.82 -12.25
C TYR A 264 -29.10 6.84 -12.46
N THR A 265 -28.97 5.87 -11.56
CA THR A 265 -27.95 4.82 -11.65
C THR A 265 -28.60 3.45 -11.68
N ILE A 266 -27.93 2.45 -12.25
CA ILE A 266 -28.44 1.07 -12.27
C ILE A 266 -27.45 0.22 -11.45
N PRO A 267 -27.91 -0.58 -10.47
CA PRO A 267 -27.04 -1.51 -9.75
C PRO A 267 -26.25 -2.41 -10.72
N GLY A 268 -24.91 -2.38 -10.64
CA GLY A 268 -24.02 -3.10 -11.56
C GLY A 268 -23.87 -2.47 -12.96
N GLY A 269 -24.57 -1.37 -13.22
CA GLY A 269 -24.48 -0.59 -14.44
C GLY A 269 -23.27 0.36 -14.49
N TYR A 270 -23.25 1.16 -15.54
CA TYR A 270 -22.25 2.16 -15.88
C TYR A 270 -22.98 3.47 -16.19
N GLU A 271 -22.25 4.54 -16.48
CA GLU A 271 -22.83 5.82 -16.88
C GLU A 271 -22.23 6.22 -18.22
N TYR A 272 -23.06 6.87 -19.03
CA TYR A 272 -22.68 7.36 -20.34
C TYR A 272 -22.54 8.89 -20.30
N TYR A 273 -21.34 9.34 -20.66
CA TYR A 273 -20.91 10.73 -20.65
C TYR A 273 -20.52 11.15 -22.07
N GLU A 274 -21.15 12.22 -22.57
CA GLU A 274 -20.78 12.89 -23.82
C GLU A 274 -20.92 14.39 -23.60
N THR A 275 -19.81 15.14 -23.58
CA THR A 275 -19.77 16.56 -23.21
C THR A 275 -20.94 17.37 -23.79
N GLY A 276 -21.70 18.03 -22.91
CA GLY A 276 -22.88 18.82 -23.29
C GLY A 276 -24.15 17.99 -23.51
N ARG A 277 -24.15 16.68 -23.22
CA ARG A 277 -25.34 15.81 -23.12
C ARG A 277 -25.65 15.47 -21.67
N PRO A 278 -26.91 15.18 -21.33
CA PRO A 278 -27.27 14.65 -20.01
C PRO A 278 -26.65 13.29 -19.71
N VAL A 279 -26.23 13.06 -18.46
CA VAL A 279 -25.68 11.77 -18.00
C VAL A 279 -26.79 10.76 -17.86
N VAL A 280 -26.67 9.63 -18.57
CA VAL A 280 -27.65 8.53 -18.54
C VAL A 280 -26.98 7.22 -18.11
N PRO A 281 -27.68 6.32 -17.40
CA PRO A 281 -27.14 5.03 -17.04
C PRO A 281 -27.05 4.10 -18.26
N THR A 282 -26.02 3.26 -18.27
CA THR A 282 -25.85 2.12 -19.18
C THR A 282 -25.77 0.83 -18.39
N TYR A 283 -26.05 -0.29 -19.06
CA TYR A 283 -25.90 -1.61 -18.46
C TYR A 283 -25.07 -2.46 -19.43
N LYS A 284 -24.03 -3.12 -18.93
CA LYS A 284 -23.13 -3.93 -19.76
C LYS A 284 -23.15 -5.36 -19.29
N ILE A 285 -23.29 -6.27 -20.23
CA ILE A 285 -23.16 -7.70 -20.01
C ILE A 285 -21.99 -8.22 -20.84
N THR A 286 -21.29 -9.19 -20.28
CA THR A 286 -20.21 -9.90 -20.97
C THR A 286 -20.54 -11.39 -21.00
N TYR A 287 -20.55 -11.99 -22.18
CA TYR A 287 -20.71 -13.43 -22.36
C TYR A 287 -19.43 -14.00 -22.94
N THR A 288 -18.93 -15.05 -22.28
CA THR A 288 -17.73 -15.76 -22.74
C THR A 288 -18.16 -16.88 -23.67
N TYR A 289 -17.74 -16.80 -24.92
CA TYR A 289 -17.90 -17.86 -25.90
C TYR A 289 -16.60 -18.67 -25.97
N PRO A 290 -16.67 -20.01 -26.12
CA PRO A 290 -15.52 -20.81 -26.49
C PRO A 290 -14.79 -20.17 -27.68
N LYS A 291 -13.45 -20.28 -27.71
CA LYS A 291 -12.62 -19.63 -28.75
C LYS A 291 -13.02 -20.08 -30.16
N GLU A 292 -13.54 -21.29 -30.29
CA GLU A 292 -14.04 -21.86 -31.54
C GLU A 292 -15.31 -21.15 -32.07
N ILE A 293 -16.03 -20.41 -31.22
CA ILE A 293 -17.27 -19.73 -31.63
C ILE A 293 -16.98 -18.29 -32.05
N GLN A 294 -17.31 -17.98 -33.31
CA GLN A 294 -17.16 -16.66 -33.88
C GLN A 294 -18.50 -15.97 -34.06
N ILE A 295 -18.64 -14.84 -33.40
CA ILE A 295 -19.86 -14.04 -33.41
C ILE A 295 -19.91 -13.24 -34.70
N GLN A 296 -20.95 -13.46 -35.48
CA GLN A 296 -21.18 -12.80 -36.77
C GLN A 296 -22.00 -11.52 -36.61
N ASP A 297 -23.02 -11.55 -35.73
CA ASP A 297 -23.90 -10.40 -35.48
C ASP A 297 -24.62 -10.52 -34.14
N VAL A 298 -25.06 -9.39 -33.59
CA VAL A 298 -25.87 -9.29 -32.38
C VAL A 298 -27.01 -8.32 -32.69
N SER A 299 -28.23 -8.84 -32.80
CA SER A 299 -29.41 -8.04 -33.10
C SER A 299 -30.35 -7.93 -31.89
N LEU A 300 -30.84 -6.72 -31.63
CA LEU A 300 -31.87 -6.48 -30.62
C LEU A 300 -33.27 -6.81 -31.19
N GLU A 301 -33.86 -7.91 -30.76
CA GLU A 301 -35.15 -8.41 -31.27
C GLU A 301 -36.31 -8.13 -30.30
N TYR A 302 -36.02 -7.94 -29.00
CA TYR A 302 -37.02 -7.68 -27.99
C TYR A 302 -36.61 -6.56 -27.03
N ARG A 303 -37.57 -5.70 -26.68
CA ARG A 303 -37.52 -4.82 -25.51
C ARG A 303 -38.85 -4.82 -24.79
N SER A 304 -38.82 -4.64 -23.47
CA SER A 304 -40.02 -4.41 -22.67
C SER A 304 -40.78 -3.17 -23.12
N THR A 305 -42.05 -3.08 -22.73
CA THR A 305 -42.74 -1.77 -22.71
C THR A 305 -41.97 -0.85 -21.75
N PRO A 306 -41.66 0.40 -22.12
CA PRO A 306 -40.90 1.28 -21.24
C PRO A 306 -41.75 1.79 -20.08
N ILE A 307 -41.10 2.04 -18.96
CA ILE A 307 -41.63 2.88 -17.89
C ILE A 307 -41.40 4.34 -18.30
N THR A 308 -42.49 5.11 -18.41
CA THR A 308 -42.41 6.55 -18.67
C THR A 308 -42.16 7.30 -17.38
N LEU A 309 -41.14 8.15 -17.39
CA LEU A 309 -40.81 9.08 -16.33
C LEU A 309 -41.10 10.50 -16.83
N GLU A 310 -41.73 11.31 -15.99
CA GLU A 310 -42.07 12.71 -16.30
C GLU A 310 -41.28 13.67 -15.41
N ASN A 311 -41.01 14.88 -15.91
CA ASN A 311 -40.26 15.92 -15.19
C ASN A 311 -38.86 15.46 -14.76
N VAL A 312 -38.20 14.68 -15.62
CA VAL A 312 -36.83 14.22 -15.37
C VAL A 312 -35.86 15.37 -15.67
N GLU A 313 -35.04 15.72 -14.70
CA GLU A 313 -33.92 16.65 -14.83
C GLU A 313 -32.64 15.87 -14.56
N LEU A 314 -31.91 15.53 -15.62
CA LEU A 314 -30.64 14.81 -15.54
C LEU A 314 -29.49 15.82 -15.52
N PRO A 315 -28.43 15.55 -14.75
CA PRO A 315 -27.24 16.40 -14.77
C PRO A 315 -26.56 16.36 -16.13
N GLU A 316 -26.11 17.52 -16.62
CA GLU A 316 -25.28 17.58 -17.81
C GLU A 316 -23.91 16.96 -17.55
N SER A 317 -23.37 16.25 -18.55
CA SER A 317 -22.02 15.75 -18.49
C SER A 317 -21.02 16.89 -18.72
N ILE A 318 -20.35 17.25 -17.63
CA ILE A 318 -19.26 18.22 -17.64
C ILE A 318 -17.95 17.42 -17.57
N ILE A 319 -17.13 17.51 -18.61
CA ILE A 319 -15.73 17.11 -18.52
C ILE A 319 -14.96 18.37 -18.11
N GLU A 320 -14.74 18.55 -16.82
CA GLU A 320 -13.78 19.55 -16.34
C GLU A 320 -12.37 19.02 -16.61
N ILE A 321 -11.80 19.42 -17.76
CA ILE A 321 -10.35 19.34 -17.96
C ILE A 321 -9.77 20.59 -17.31
N PRO A 322 -9.02 20.51 -16.20
CA PRO A 322 -8.40 21.67 -15.60
C PRO A 322 -7.14 21.99 -16.42
N ILE A 323 -7.35 22.65 -17.55
CA ILE A 323 -6.32 23.42 -18.23
C ILE A 323 -6.65 24.88 -17.96
N LEU A 324 -5.62 25.60 -17.47
CA LEU A 324 -5.59 27.04 -17.27
C LEU A 324 -6.33 27.76 -18.41
N ASP A 325 -7.36 28.55 -18.09
CA ASP A 325 -8.07 29.46 -19.00
C ASP A 325 -8.67 28.87 -20.30
N ALA A 326 -9.15 27.63 -20.29
CA ALA A 326 -10.08 27.20 -21.33
C ALA A 326 -11.42 27.94 -21.16
N GLN A 327 -11.68 28.94 -22.01
CA GLN A 327 -13.04 29.42 -22.24
C GLN A 327 -13.94 28.21 -22.48
N PRO A 328 -15.14 28.12 -21.87
CA PRO A 328 -16.06 27.02 -22.13
C PRO A 328 -16.23 26.90 -23.64
N ILE A 329 -15.84 25.75 -24.20
CA ILE A 329 -16.09 25.45 -25.61
C ILE A 329 -17.60 25.68 -25.80
N PRO A 330 -18.02 26.53 -26.76
CA PRO A 330 -19.43 26.84 -26.93
C PRO A 330 -20.18 25.52 -27.10
N LEU A 331 -21.06 25.22 -26.13
CA LEU A 331 -22.01 24.13 -26.18
C LEU A 331 -22.77 24.27 -27.51
N SER A 332 -22.65 23.29 -28.39
CA SER A 332 -23.66 23.13 -29.42
C SER A 332 -24.98 22.85 -28.72
N ASP A 333 -26.09 23.39 -29.23
CA ASP A 333 -27.45 23.07 -28.77
C ASP A 333 -27.70 21.56 -28.98
N ASN A 334 -27.27 20.74 -28.02
CA ASN A 334 -27.36 19.28 -28.06
C ASN A 334 -28.70 18.80 -27.48
N THR A 335 -29.79 19.43 -27.91
CA THR A 335 -31.15 19.08 -27.48
C THR A 335 -31.70 17.86 -28.23
N GLY A 336 -32.68 17.20 -27.63
CA GLY A 336 -33.44 16.11 -28.24
C GLY A 336 -33.25 14.76 -27.55
N ILE A 337 -33.56 13.69 -28.28
CA ILE A 337 -33.53 12.30 -27.77
C ILE A 337 -32.09 11.84 -27.59
N TRP A 338 -31.79 11.33 -26.40
CA TRP A 338 -30.48 10.88 -25.98
C TRP A 338 -30.59 9.65 -25.07
N PRO A 339 -29.78 8.59 -25.24
CA PRO A 339 -28.79 8.37 -26.30
C PRO A 339 -29.38 8.22 -27.70
N ASP A 340 -28.52 8.35 -28.71
CA ASP A 340 -28.86 8.19 -30.14
C ASP A 340 -28.96 6.72 -30.58
N ARG A 341 -28.76 5.78 -29.66
CA ARG A 341 -28.74 4.33 -29.88
C ARG A 341 -29.34 3.57 -28.70
N ASN A 342 -29.84 2.37 -28.97
CA ASN A 342 -30.45 1.50 -27.94
C ASN A 342 -29.43 0.56 -27.29
N TYR A 343 -28.43 0.15 -28.06
CA TYR A 343 -27.34 -0.73 -27.62
C TYR A 343 -26.15 -0.57 -28.56
N GLN A 344 -25.01 -1.11 -28.14
CA GLN A 344 -23.87 -1.40 -28.98
C GLN A 344 -23.21 -2.70 -28.52
N TRP A 345 -22.43 -3.33 -29.38
CA TRP A 345 -21.69 -4.54 -29.02
C TRP A 345 -20.29 -4.52 -29.59
N SER A 346 -19.43 -5.32 -28.97
CA SER A 346 -18.05 -5.53 -29.39
C SER A 346 -17.60 -6.91 -28.95
N VAL A 347 -16.65 -7.49 -29.68
CA VAL A 347 -16.02 -8.75 -29.30
C VAL A 347 -14.56 -8.47 -28.99
N GLN A 348 -14.12 -8.92 -27.82
CA GLN A 348 -12.72 -8.96 -27.48
C GLN A 348 -12.24 -10.41 -27.58
N GLU A 349 -11.26 -10.62 -28.45
CA GLU A 349 -10.66 -11.93 -28.66
C GLU A 349 -9.49 -12.12 -27.68
N SER A 350 -9.39 -13.31 -27.10
CA SER A 350 -8.26 -13.73 -26.27
C SER A 350 -7.75 -15.09 -26.73
N LEU A 351 -6.60 -15.52 -26.21
CA LEU A 351 -6.01 -16.83 -26.54
C LEU A 351 -6.87 -18.04 -26.11
N THR A 352 -7.91 -17.84 -25.30
CA THR A 352 -8.68 -18.95 -24.71
C THR A 352 -10.19 -18.84 -24.89
N ALA A 353 -10.69 -17.65 -25.28
CA ALA A 353 -12.12 -17.39 -25.43
C ALA A 353 -12.38 -16.09 -26.20
N ASN A 354 -13.58 -15.97 -26.76
CA ASN A 354 -14.11 -14.73 -27.31
C ASN A 354 -15.09 -14.12 -26.31
N ILE A 355 -14.88 -12.86 -25.93
CA ILE A 355 -15.72 -12.16 -24.95
C ILE A 355 -16.63 -11.20 -25.70
N LEU A 356 -17.92 -11.53 -25.77
CA LEU A 356 -18.95 -10.63 -26.26
C LEU A 356 -19.31 -9.63 -25.19
N THR A 357 -19.14 -8.34 -25.46
CA THR A 357 -19.66 -7.26 -24.61
C THR A 357 -20.84 -6.60 -25.30
N ILE A 358 -22.02 -6.63 -24.68
CA ILE A 358 -23.20 -5.86 -25.12
C ILE A 358 -23.43 -4.73 -24.11
N THR A 359 -23.40 -3.49 -24.59
CA THR A 359 -23.75 -2.29 -23.81
C THR A 359 -25.15 -1.85 -24.20
N MET A 360 -26.06 -1.84 -23.24
CA MET A 360 -27.43 -1.34 -23.38
C MET A 360 -27.53 0.09 -22.82
N TYR A 361 -28.47 0.86 -23.37
CA TYR A 361 -28.82 2.21 -22.91
C TYR A 361 -30.27 2.21 -22.40
N PRO A 362 -30.52 1.84 -21.13
CA PRO A 362 -31.87 1.57 -20.63
C PRO A 362 -32.74 2.80 -20.47
N LEU A 363 -32.15 3.97 -20.27
CA LEU A 363 -32.86 5.23 -20.08
C LEU A 363 -32.69 6.13 -21.31
N ILE A 364 -33.73 6.26 -22.12
CA ILE A 364 -33.78 7.19 -23.25
C ILE A 364 -34.49 8.46 -22.80
N TYR A 365 -33.76 9.58 -22.76
CA TYR A 365 -34.21 10.87 -22.28
C TYR A 365 -34.42 11.85 -23.43
N ASP A 366 -35.50 12.64 -23.35
CA ASP A 366 -35.76 13.76 -24.24
C ASP A 366 -35.61 15.07 -23.45
N SER A 367 -34.55 15.82 -23.76
CA SER A 367 -34.24 17.06 -23.06
C SER A 367 -35.24 18.19 -23.32
N GLU A 368 -35.99 18.15 -24.43
CA GLU A 368 -36.96 19.19 -24.79
C GLU A 368 -38.26 19.04 -24.01
N THR A 369 -38.68 17.79 -23.81
CA THR A 369 -39.95 17.45 -23.17
C THR A 369 -39.80 17.02 -21.70
N ARG A 370 -38.56 16.75 -21.26
CA ARG A 370 -38.22 16.23 -19.91
C ARG A 370 -38.89 14.89 -19.59
N TYR A 371 -39.21 14.11 -20.62
CA TYR A 371 -39.67 12.74 -20.48
C TYR A 371 -38.49 11.78 -20.64
N ALA A 372 -38.50 10.70 -19.87
CA ALA A 372 -37.59 9.57 -20.09
C ALA A 372 -38.37 8.26 -20.23
N SER A 373 -37.85 7.37 -21.07
CA SER A 373 -38.35 6.01 -21.24
C SER A 373 -37.31 5.03 -20.72
N PHE A 374 -37.65 4.30 -19.66
CA PHE A 374 -36.78 3.28 -19.07
C PHE A 374 -37.22 1.87 -19.50
N TYR A 375 -36.31 1.11 -20.10
CA TYR A 375 -36.55 -0.26 -20.56
C TYR A 375 -35.82 -1.26 -19.67
N GLN A 376 -36.53 -2.31 -19.22
CA GLN A 376 -36.01 -3.27 -18.24
C GLN A 376 -35.58 -4.59 -18.87
N GLU A 377 -36.33 -5.09 -19.84
CA GLU A 377 -36.02 -6.40 -20.44
C GLU A 377 -35.54 -6.21 -21.87
N TYR A 378 -34.47 -6.91 -22.22
CA TYR A 378 -33.87 -6.94 -23.55
C TYR A 378 -33.72 -8.39 -24.00
N GLY A 379 -33.97 -8.63 -25.29
CA GLY A 379 -33.70 -9.91 -25.94
C GLY A 379 -32.85 -9.71 -27.18
N PHE A 380 -31.66 -10.30 -27.15
CA PHE A 380 -30.69 -10.24 -28.24
C PHE A 380 -30.58 -11.59 -28.93
N ASN A 381 -30.70 -11.60 -30.25
CA ASN A 381 -30.34 -12.74 -31.07
C ASN A 381 -28.85 -12.66 -31.41
N ILE A 382 -28.11 -13.72 -31.12
CA ILE A 382 -26.68 -13.84 -31.37
C ILE A 382 -26.49 -14.76 -32.56
N SER A 383 -26.12 -14.17 -33.70
CA SER A 383 -25.69 -14.96 -34.84
C SER A 383 -24.23 -15.32 -34.64
N TYR A 384 -23.92 -16.60 -34.48
CA TYR A 384 -22.55 -17.09 -34.37
C TYR A 384 -22.34 -18.33 -35.24
N MET A 385 -21.07 -18.67 -35.47
CA MET A 385 -20.69 -19.92 -36.12
C MET A 385 -19.64 -20.65 -35.29
N LEU A 386 -19.72 -21.99 -35.28
CA LEU A 386 -18.66 -22.83 -34.74
C LEU A 386 -17.59 -23.00 -35.81
N SER A 387 -16.45 -22.34 -35.61
CA SER A 387 -15.28 -22.51 -36.43
C SER A 387 -14.47 -23.73 -35.98
N LYS A 388 -14.08 -24.55 -36.94
CA LYS A 388 -13.13 -25.66 -36.72
C LYS A 388 -11.70 -25.25 -37.04
N VAL A 389 -11.50 -24.00 -37.44
CA VAL A 389 -10.22 -23.47 -37.89
C VAL A 389 -9.87 -22.24 -37.04
N GLU A 390 -8.72 -22.29 -36.40
CA GLU A 390 -8.23 -21.27 -35.48
C GLU A 390 -6.88 -20.73 -35.97
N ILE A 391 -6.65 -19.44 -35.77
CA ILE A 391 -5.34 -18.81 -35.81
C ILE A 391 -4.71 -18.98 -34.42
N THR A 392 -3.82 -19.97 -34.27
CA THR A 392 -3.23 -20.30 -32.98
C THR A 392 -2.19 -19.30 -32.53
N THR A 393 -1.52 -18.62 -33.47
CA THR A 393 -0.47 -17.64 -33.17
C THR A 393 -0.26 -16.70 -34.36
N ILE A 394 -0.03 -15.43 -34.06
CA ILE A 394 0.66 -14.47 -34.94
C ILE A 394 1.98 -14.11 -34.25
N SER A 395 3.09 -14.32 -34.93
CA SER A 395 4.42 -14.01 -34.42
C SER A 395 5.13 -13.09 -35.40
N GLN A 396 5.30 -11.84 -34.99
CA GLN A 396 6.16 -10.91 -35.70
C GLN A 396 7.61 -11.13 -35.27
N ASP A 397 8.57 -10.92 -36.18
CA ASP A 397 9.99 -10.94 -35.81
C ASP A 397 10.39 -9.67 -35.04
N LYS A 398 9.65 -8.56 -35.25
CA LYS A 398 9.81 -7.27 -34.56
C LYS A 398 8.46 -6.56 -34.37
N ASN A 399 8.41 -5.60 -33.45
CA ASN A 399 7.23 -4.73 -33.26
C ASN A 399 7.49 -3.27 -33.71
N VAL A 400 8.73 -2.98 -34.10
CA VAL A 400 9.17 -1.72 -34.72
C VAL A 400 10.06 -2.09 -35.89
N TYR A 401 9.70 -1.63 -37.08
CA TYR A 401 10.38 -1.92 -38.33
C TYR A 401 10.95 -0.64 -38.93
N ARG A 402 12.04 -0.78 -39.65
CA ARG A 402 12.60 0.33 -40.42
C ARG A 402 11.78 0.64 -41.66
N MET A 403 11.85 1.86 -42.16
CA MET A 403 11.21 2.20 -43.44
C MET A 403 11.82 1.37 -44.58
N GLY A 404 10.97 0.73 -45.39
CA GLY A 404 11.38 -0.20 -46.46
C GLY A 404 11.92 -1.54 -45.94
N GLU A 405 11.91 -1.78 -44.63
CA GLU A 405 12.16 -3.10 -44.09
C GLU A 405 10.96 -4.01 -44.32
N GLN A 406 11.22 -5.25 -44.72
CA GLN A 406 10.19 -6.25 -44.90
C GLN A 406 9.61 -6.65 -43.55
N VAL A 407 8.34 -6.33 -43.34
CA VAL A 407 7.58 -6.78 -42.18
C VAL A 407 7.26 -8.26 -42.37
N SER A 408 7.68 -9.09 -41.43
CA SER A 408 7.48 -10.53 -41.50
C SER A 408 6.65 -10.99 -40.30
N ALA A 409 5.63 -11.78 -40.57
CA ALA A 409 4.86 -12.43 -39.52
C ALA A 409 4.61 -13.89 -39.89
N GLU A 410 4.80 -14.78 -38.92
CA GLU A 410 4.37 -16.17 -39.02
C GLU A 410 2.98 -16.30 -38.39
N ILE A 411 2.04 -16.78 -39.19
CA ILE A 411 0.65 -17.00 -38.79
C ILE A 411 0.45 -18.50 -38.76
N GLU A 412 0.30 -19.05 -37.57
CA GLU A 412 0.02 -20.47 -37.36
C GLU A 412 -1.48 -20.70 -37.29
N LEU A 413 -1.93 -21.70 -38.02
CA LEU A 413 -3.33 -22.08 -38.16
C LEU A 413 -3.51 -23.54 -37.74
N GLN A 414 -4.66 -23.87 -37.17
CA GLN A 414 -5.02 -25.24 -36.86
C GLN A 414 -6.46 -25.53 -37.26
N CYS A 415 -6.65 -26.57 -38.08
CA CYS A 415 -7.96 -27.16 -38.34
C CYS A 415 -8.13 -28.44 -37.52
N SER A 416 -9.17 -28.50 -36.69
CA SER A 416 -9.44 -29.59 -35.75
C SER A 416 -10.27 -30.75 -36.32
N ASP A 417 -10.76 -30.64 -37.57
CA ASP A 417 -11.70 -31.60 -38.17
C ASP A 417 -11.38 -31.90 -39.67
N VAL A 418 -12.37 -32.44 -40.42
CA VAL A 418 -12.28 -32.77 -41.86
C VAL A 418 -11.93 -31.53 -42.69
N GLY A 419 -11.20 -31.75 -43.79
CA GLY A 419 -10.72 -30.67 -44.65
C GLY A 419 -11.81 -29.75 -45.17
N GLU A 420 -11.84 -28.52 -44.69
CA GLU A 420 -12.72 -27.45 -45.15
C GLU A 420 -11.91 -26.43 -45.97
N ASP A 421 -12.57 -25.81 -46.95
CA ASP A 421 -11.96 -24.76 -47.76
C ASP A 421 -12.05 -23.44 -46.98
N VAL A 422 -10.89 -22.89 -46.61
CA VAL A 422 -10.81 -21.65 -45.84
C VAL A 422 -10.20 -20.54 -46.67
N VAL A 423 -10.86 -19.40 -46.72
CA VAL A 423 -10.33 -18.17 -47.29
C VAL A 423 -9.51 -17.48 -46.22
N PHE A 424 -8.20 -17.43 -46.42
CA PHE A 424 -7.29 -16.66 -45.59
C PHE A 424 -7.09 -15.28 -46.21
N ASP A 425 -7.35 -14.26 -45.40
CA ASP A 425 -7.14 -12.85 -45.70
C ASP A 425 -6.17 -12.27 -44.66
N ALA A 426 -5.15 -11.55 -45.12
CA ALA A 426 -4.22 -10.88 -44.22
C ALA A 426 -3.85 -9.54 -44.82
N TYR A 427 -4.12 -8.47 -44.08
CA TYR A 427 -4.02 -7.12 -44.56
C TYR A 427 -3.49 -6.18 -43.49
N ILE A 428 -2.93 -5.06 -43.94
CA ILE A 428 -2.38 -4.01 -43.08
C ILE A 428 -3.39 -2.87 -43.01
N THR A 429 -3.69 -2.42 -41.79
CA THR A 429 -4.44 -1.18 -41.57
C THR A 429 -3.55 -0.11 -40.96
N ASN A 430 -3.79 1.15 -41.29
CA ASN A 430 -3.18 2.27 -40.57
C ASN A 430 -3.88 2.51 -39.22
N ALA A 431 -3.41 3.51 -38.46
CA ALA A 431 -4.00 3.91 -37.18
C ALA A 431 -5.49 4.30 -37.25
N ASP A 432 -5.98 4.78 -38.41
CA ASP A 432 -7.39 5.11 -38.63
C ASP A 432 -8.25 3.88 -38.98
N GLY A 433 -7.66 2.70 -39.04
CA GLY A 433 -8.32 1.45 -39.44
C GLY A 433 -8.53 1.31 -40.95
N MET A 434 -7.97 2.21 -41.77
CA MET A 434 -8.03 2.09 -43.23
C MET A 434 -7.06 1.02 -43.71
N VAL A 435 -7.54 0.12 -44.57
CA VAL A 435 -6.69 -0.89 -45.22
C VAL A 435 -5.74 -0.18 -46.20
N VAL A 436 -4.44 -0.33 -45.99
CA VAL A 436 -3.39 0.29 -46.82
C VAL A 436 -2.75 -0.69 -47.78
N ASP A 437 -2.67 -1.96 -47.39
CA ASP A 437 -2.14 -3.03 -48.22
C ASP A 437 -2.68 -4.38 -47.71
N GLY A 438 -2.48 -5.44 -48.46
CA GLY A 438 -2.78 -6.78 -48.00
C GLY A 438 -2.32 -7.85 -48.98
N LEU A 439 -2.34 -9.09 -48.50
CA LEU A 439 -2.04 -10.22 -49.34
C LEU A 439 -3.19 -10.52 -50.27
N MET A 440 -2.86 -11.13 -51.41
CA MET A 440 -3.85 -11.73 -52.26
C MET A 440 -4.59 -12.83 -51.48
N LEU A 441 -5.92 -12.72 -51.40
CA LEU A 441 -6.80 -13.73 -50.82
C LEU A 441 -6.42 -15.12 -51.32
N ARG A 442 -6.22 -16.06 -50.39
CA ARG A 442 -5.92 -17.46 -50.73
C ARG A 442 -6.96 -18.37 -50.12
N THR A 443 -7.46 -19.29 -50.93
CA THR A 443 -8.24 -20.41 -50.42
C THR A 443 -7.30 -21.56 -50.08
N LEU A 444 -7.20 -21.88 -48.80
CA LEU A 444 -6.57 -23.10 -48.29
C LEU A 444 -7.54 -24.26 -48.53
N LYS A 445 -7.33 -24.99 -49.62
CA LYS A 445 -8.22 -26.09 -50.02
C LYS A 445 -8.05 -27.30 -49.10
N ALA A 446 -9.16 -27.80 -48.57
CA ALA A 446 -9.23 -28.95 -47.67
C ALA A 446 -8.22 -28.90 -46.51
N LEU A 447 -8.18 -27.78 -45.78
CA LEU A 447 -7.24 -27.57 -44.67
C LEU A 447 -7.48 -28.61 -43.56
N THR A 448 -6.47 -29.41 -43.22
CA THR A 448 -6.52 -30.41 -42.12
C THR A 448 -5.28 -30.32 -41.25
N GLY A 449 -5.42 -30.37 -39.93
CA GLY A 449 -4.30 -30.33 -39.00
C GLY A 449 -3.67 -28.94 -38.89
N LYS A 450 -2.37 -28.88 -38.59
CA LYS A 450 -1.63 -27.62 -38.47
C LYS A 450 -1.17 -27.11 -39.83
N GLY A 451 -1.33 -25.81 -40.06
CA GLY A 451 -0.71 -25.07 -41.14
C GLY A 451 0.05 -23.88 -40.58
N SER A 452 1.02 -23.37 -41.32
CA SER A 452 1.56 -22.03 -41.07
C SER A 452 1.63 -21.28 -42.37
N TYR A 453 1.51 -19.97 -42.27
CA TYR A 453 1.62 -19.06 -43.38
C TYR A 453 2.57 -17.94 -43.00
N GLU A 454 3.58 -17.73 -43.85
CA GLU A 454 4.50 -16.60 -43.70
C GLU A 454 3.92 -15.39 -44.43
N PHE A 455 3.46 -14.41 -43.67
CA PHE A 455 3.11 -13.10 -44.16
C PHE A 455 4.38 -12.27 -44.33
N LYS A 456 4.54 -11.71 -45.53
CA LYS A 456 5.61 -10.76 -45.85
C LYS A 456 4.99 -9.55 -46.50
N TRP A 457 5.23 -8.41 -45.90
CA TRP A 457 4.81 -7.13 -46.44
C TRP A 457 6.03 -6.26 -46.69
N ASP A 458 6.08 -5.75 -47.91
CA ASP A 458 7.08 -4.77 -48.29
C ASP A 458 6.58 -3.39 -47.90
N SER A 459 7.19 -2.82 -46.86
CA SER A 459 6.80 -1.50 -46.36
C SER A 459 7.28 -0.36 -47.25
N ASP A 460 7.95 -0.65 -48.38
CA ASP A 460 8.37 0.34 -49.37
C ASP A 460 7.21 1.25 -49.78
N ASN A 461 7.50 2.56 -49.90
CA ASN A 461 6.56 3.62 -50.27
C ASN A 461 5.39 3.85 -49.30
N HIS A 462 5.43 3.29 -48.09
CA HIS A 462 4.47 3.60 -47.03
C HIS A 462 5.02 4.63 -46.04
N ASN A 463 4.15 5.48 -45.52
CA ASN A 463 4.53 6.50 -44.56
C ASN A 463 4.86 5.87 -43.20
N PRO A 464 5.77 6.42 -42.41
CA PRO A 464 5.97 5.97 -41.05
C PRO A 464 4.71 6.18 -40.19
N GLY A 465 4.58 5.38 -39.15
CA GLY A 465 3.44 5.45 -38.24
C GLY A 465 3.05 4.10 -37.65
N TYR A 466 1.93 4.09 -36.94
CA TYR A 466 1.37 2.88 -36.35
C TYR A 466 0.48 2.14 -37.34
N TYR A 467 0.69 0.84 -37.44
CA TYR A 467 -0.04 -0.07 -38.32
C TYR A 467 -0.50 -1.30 -37.55
N ASN A 468 -1.55 -1.96 -38.05
CA ASN A 468 -1.96 -3.26 -37.57
C ASN A 468 -1.89 -4.28 -38.71
N LEU A 469 -1.31 -5.43 -38.43
CA LEU A 469 -1.49 -6.64 -39.23
C LEU A 469 -2.76 -7.33 -38.75
N VAL A 470 -3.75 -7.37 -39.63
CA VAL A 470 -5.01 -8.06 -39.41
C VAL A 470 -4.99 -9.35 -40.22
N ALA A 471 -5.20 -10.49 -39.56
CA ALA A 471 -5.37 -11.77 -40.23
C ALA A 471 -6.76 -12.32 -39.92
N GLU A 472 -7.50 -12.67 -40.96
CA GLU A 472 -8.86 -13.18 -40.91
C GLU A 472 -8.94 -14.51 -41.68
N LEU A 473 -9.66 -15.46 -41.10
CA LEU A 473 -10.10 -16.67 -41.78
C LEU A 473 -11.59 -16.53 -42.06
N ARG A 474 -12.02 -16.90 -43.27
CA ARG A 474 -13.42 -16.89 -43.69
C ARG A 474 -13.81 -18.17 -44.40
N ASP A 475 -15.08 -18.53 -44.36
CA ASP A 475 -15.60 -19.63 -45.17
C ASP A 475 -15.82 -19.18 -46.64
N GLU A 476 -16.23 -20.10 -47.52
CA GLU A 476 -16.50 -19.79 -48.93
C GLU A 476 -17.69 -18.82 -49.14
N ASN A 477 -18.50 -18.57 -48.11
CA ASN A 477 -19.62 -17.61 -48.13
C ASN A 477 -19.24 -16.25 -47.53
N GLY A 478 -18.02 -16.11 -47.00
CA GLY A 478 -17.50 -14.89 -46.39
C GLY A 478 -17.75 -14.74 -44.89
N LEU A 479 -18.29 -15.76 -44.21
CA LEU A 479 -18.50 -15.76 -42.76
C LEU A 479 -17.16 -15.86 -42.03
N LEU A 480 -17.01 -15.14 -40.91
CA LEU A 480 -15.75 -15.04 -40.17
C LEU A 480 -15.49 -16.30 -39.33
N LEU A 481 -14.43 -17.03 -39.66
CA LEU A 481 -13.98 -18.26 -38.99
C LEU A 481 -12.97 -18.00 -37.86
N ASP A 482 -12.12 -16.99 -37.99
CA ASP A 482 -11.30 -16.47 -36.89
C ASP A 482 -10.68 -15.14 -37.29
N LYS A 483 -10.23 -14.36 -36.31
CA LYS A 483 -9.51 -13.11 -36.53
C LYS A 483 -8.39 -12.98 -35.50
N ILE A 484 -7.35 -12.27 -35.89
CA ILE A 484 -6.33 -11.76 -34.97
C ILE A 484 -5.81 -10.42 -35.50
N VAL A 485 -5.44 -9.53 -34.59
CA VAL A 485 -4.87 -8.22 -34.91
C VAL A 485 -3.60 -8.03 -34.10
N GLU A 486 -2.49 -7.78 -34.77
CA GLU A 486 -1.19 -7.50 -34.14
C GLU A 486 -0.65 -6.14 -34.59
N GLY A 487 -0.32 -5.29 -33.62
CA GLY A 487 0.15 -3.92 -33.88
C GLY A 487 1.66 -3.82 -34.04
N PHE A 488 2.11 -2.96 -34.96
CA PHE A 488 3.54 -2.64 -35.12
C PHE A 488 3.75 -1.19 -35.57
N THR A 489 4.96 -0.68 -35.39
CA THR A 489 5.35 0.66 -35.84
C THR A 489 6.29 0.57 -37.03
N LEU A 490 6.04 1.39 -38.06
CA LEU A 490 6.93 1.57 -39.20
C LEU A 490 7.68 2.90 -39.07
N GLY A 491 9.00 2.86 -39.15
CA GLY A 491 9.86 3.99 -38.81
C GLY A 491 9.90 4.22 -37.30
N TYR A 492 10.96 4.87 -36.82
CA TYR A 492 11.09 5.22 -35.42
C TYR A 492 11.72 6.59 -35.26
N ALA A 493 11.20 7.35 -34.30
CA ALA A 493 11.85 8.57 -33.82
C ALA A 493 12.97 8.19 -32.85
N SER A 494 14.14 8.79 -33.02
CA SER A 494 15.21 8.69 -32.02
C SER A 494 16.07 9.92 -32.07
N LEU A 495 16.17 10.62 -30.94
CA LEU A 495 17.11 11.71 -30.77
C LEU A 495 18.21 11.33 -29.79
N GLU A 496 19.39 11.83 -30.06
CA GLU A 496 20.54 11.79 -29.17
C GLU A 496 21.08 13.20 -28.99
N THR A 497 21.21 13.65 -27.75
CA THR A 497 22.04 14.81 -27.45
C THR A 497 23.48 14.32 -27.49
N VAL A 498 24.23 14.71 -28.52
CA VAL A 498 25.57 14.15 -28.81
C VAL A 498 26.70 15.05 -28.35
N ASN A 499 26.40 16.30 -28.02
CA ASN A 499 27.41 17.27 -27.63
C ASN A 499 26.85 18.35 -26.70
N LEU A 500 27.70 18.79 -25.75
CA LEU A 500 27.54 19.98 -24.94
C LEU A 500 28.91 20.65 -24.83
N ASN A 501 29.02 21.87 -25.34
CA ASN A 501 30.20 22.70 -25.21
C ASN A 501 29.85 24.00 -24.52
N ILE A 502 30.72 24.45 -23.62
CA ILE A 502 30.54 25.69 -22.87
C ILE A 502 31.86 26.44 -22.85
N THR A 503 31.85 27.72 -23.25
CA THR A 503 33.04 28.57 -23.30
C THR A 503 32.77 29.94 -22.67
N PRO A 504 33.57 30.37 -21.67
CA PRO A 504 34.64 29.63 -20.99
C PRO A 504 34.09 28.65 -19.94
N THR A 505 34.78 27.54 -19.66
CA THR A 505 34.39 26.59 -18.59
C THR A 505 34.74 27.09 -17.19
N ARG A 506 35.65 28.07 -17.09
CA ARG A 506 35.97 28.80 -15.86
C ARG A 506 35.73 30.27 -16.14
N PHE A 507 34.91 30.92 -15.33
CA PHE A 507 34.59 32.34 -15.49
C PHE A 507 35.03 33.12 -14.25
N VAL A 508 35.44 34.36 -14.46
CA VAL A 508 35.68 35.36 -13.41
C VAL A 508 34.80 36.54 -13.82
N GLN A 509 33.76 36.85 -13.04
CA GLN A 509 32.68 37.82 -13.36
C GLN A 509 33.11 38.93 -14.35
N ALA A 510 32.70 38.81 -15.62
CA ALA A 510 32.72 39.86 -16.66
C ALA A 510 32.38 39.35 -18.09
N ASP A 511 32.49 38.04 -18.37
CA ASP A 511 32.33 37.48 -19.73
C ASP A 511 31.06 36.62 -19.84
N ASP A 512 30.24 36.84 -20.87
CA ASP A 512 29.11 35.97 -21.19
C ASP A 512 29.57 34.54 -21.51
N MET A 513 28.74 33.55 -21.17
CA MET A 513 29.01 32.15 -21.47
C MET A 513 28.28 31.70 -22.72
N GLU A 514 29.05 31.25 -23.71
CA GLU A 514 28.51 30.61 -24.91
C GLU A 514 28.28 29.13 -24.65
N ILE A 515 27.03 28.68 -24.77
CA ILE A 515 26.61 27.29 -24.62
C ILE A 515 26.15 26.81 -25.99
N SER A 516 26.69 25.68 -26.45
CA SER A 516 26.19 25.02 -27.65
C SER A 516 25.88 23.56 -27.35
N MET A 517 24.74 23.07 -27.82
CA MET A 517 24.42 21.65 -27.82
C MET A 517 24.12 21.18 -29.24
N ALA A 518 24.38 19.90 -29.50
CA ALA A 518 24.03 19.28 -30.78
C ALA A 518 23.07 18.11 -30.54
N VAL A 519 21.98 18.10 -31.32
CA VAL A 519 20.98 17.04 -31.32
C VAL A 519 21.09 16.31 -32.63
N LEU A 520 21.30 15.01 -32.58
CA LEU A 520 21.32 14.10 -33.72
C LEU A 520 20.00 13.35 -33.78
N ASN A 521 19.32 13.37 -34.92
CA ASN A 521 18.28 12.39 -35.19
C ASN A 521 18.93 11.06 -35.61
N SER A 522 19.00 10.11 -34.69
CA SER A 522 19.46 8.73 -34.95
C SER A 522 18.32 7.80 -35.38
N GLY A 523 17.11 8.36 -35.54
CA GLY A 523 15.91 7.72 -36.06
C GLY A 523 15.81 7.72 -37.58
N GLU A 524 14.62 7.38 -38.06
CA GLU A 524 14.29 7.26 -39.48
C GLU A 524 13.15 8.17 -39.94
N ILE A 525 12.55 8.90 -39.00
CA ILE A 525 11.49 9.86 -39.27
C ILE A 525 11.92 11.22 -38.78
N ASP A 526 11.38 12.28 -39.39
CA ASP A 526 11.65 13.63 -38.96
C ASP A 526 11.13 13.81 -37.52
N VAL A 527 11.99 14.28 -36.64
CA VAL A 527 11.62 14.46 -35.23
C VAL A 527 11.54 15.95 -34.93
N SER A 528 10.43 16.34 -34.32
CA SER A 528 10.25 17.66 -33.71
C SER A 528 10.33 17.54 -32.21
N GLY A 529 10.77 18.61 -31.54
CA GLY A 529 11.01 18.55 -30.11
C GLY A 529 11.50 19.88 -29.57
N VAL A 530 12.01 19.82 -28.35
CA VAL A 530 12.54 20.98 -27.63
C VAL A 530 13.96 20.68 -27.21
N ALA A 531 14.91 21.50 -27.65
CA ALA A 531 16.28 21.48 -27.15
C ALA A 531 16.31 22.26 -25.83
N CYS A 532 16.81 21.64 -24.77
CA CYS A 532 16.77 22.17 -23.41
C CYS A 532 18.19 22.29 -22.85
N ILE A 533 18.51 23.47 -22.33
CA ILE A 533 19.64 23.68 -21.43
C ILE A 533 19.07 24.08 -20.08
N MET A 534 19.46 23.36 -19.04
CA MET A 534 19.14 23.70 -17.66
C MET A 534 20.44 23.98 -16.92
N VAL A 535 20.48 25.12 -16.23
CA VAL A 535 21.60 25.50 -15.37
C VAL A 535 21.14 25.42 -13.94
N ILE A 536 21.80 24.54 -13.19
CA ILE A 536 21.49 24.28 -11.79
C ILE A 536 22.67 24.75 -10.94
N ASP A 537 22.40 25.48 -9.87
CA ASP A 537 23.42 25.87 -8.90
C ASP A 537 23.78 24.70 -7.95
N SER A 538 24.65 24.98 -6.98
CA SER A 538 25.07 23.99 -5.98
C SER A 538 23.95 23.60 -5.00
N LEU A 539 22.88 24.40 -4.87
CA LEU A 539 21.72 24.11 -4.03
C LEU A 539 20.67 23.25 -4.75
N GLY A 540 20.88 22.96 -6.03
CA GLY A 540 19.91 22.23 -6.84
C GLY A 540 18.81 23.12 -7.42
N GLU A 541 18.92 24.44 -7.28
CA GLU A 541 17.96 25.38 -7.87
C GLU A 541 18.29 25.63 -9.34
N CYS A 542 17.27 25.58 -10.20
CA CYS A 542 17.41 26.00 -11.59
C CYS A 542 17.55 27.52 -11.62
N VAL A 543 18.76 28.01 -11.89
CA VAL A 543 19.06 29.45 -11.98
C VAL A 543 18.83 30.00 -13.37
N GLN A 544 18.86 29.13 -14.37
CA GLN A 544 18.56 29.51 -15.75
C GLN A 544 18.09 28.30 -16.55
N GLU A 545 17.09 28.51 -17.39
CA GLU A 545 16.61 27.53 -18.35
C GLU A 545 16.54 28.16 -19.73
N PHE A 546 17.07 27.45 -20.73
CA PHE A 546 16.91 27.80 -22.12
C PHE A 546 16.18 26.67 -22.83
N THR A 547 15.15 27.05 -23.58
CA THR A 547 14.47 26.14 -24.48
C THR A 547 14.48 26.72 -25.88
N GLN A 548 14.65 25.84 -26.85
CA GLN A 548 14.47 26.18 -28.25
C GLN A 548 13.72 25.07 -28.94
N ASP A 549 12.49 25.38 -29.38
CA ASP A 549 11.70 24.49 -30.21
C ASP A 549 12.42 24.25 -31.54
N PHE A 550 12.35 23.02 -32.02
CA PHE A 550 12.74 22.67 -33.37
C PHE A 550 11.67 21.79 -34.00
N THR A 551 11.48 22.01 -35.29
CA THR A 551 10.64 21.17 -36.13
C THR A 551 11.52 20.45 -37.13
N GLU A 552 11.15 19.21 -37.43
CA GLU A 552 11.68 18.45 -38.57
C GLU A 552 13.22 18.43 -38.61
N ILE A 553 13.86 17.77 -37.63
CA ILE A 553 15.26 17.34 -37.80
C ILE A 553 15.23 16.06 -38.64
N ASP A 554 15.82 16.11 -39.83
CA ASP A 554 15.81 14.99 -40.77
C ASP A 554 16.62 13.80 -40.20
N PRO A 555 16.28 12.55 -40.56
CA PRO A 555 17.06 11.37 -40.21
C PRO A 555 18.56 11.51 -40.54
N GLY A 556 19.42 11.28 -39.54
CA GLY A 556 20.87 11.44 -39.66
C GLY A 556 21.38 12.90 -39.65
N GLU A 557 20.49 13.90 -39.63
CA GLU A 557 20.87 15.29 -39.44
C GLU A 557 21.27 15.52 -37.98
N SER A 558 22.38 16.24 -37.78
CA SER A 558 22.70 16.84 -36.50
C SER A 558 22.50 18.35 -36.58
N ARG A 559 21.71 18.89 -35.65
CA ARG A 559 21.41 20.32 -35.56
C ARG A 559 22.03 20.90 -34.29
N GLU A 560 22.77 21.98 -34.45
CA GLU A 560 23.36 22.72 -33.34
C GLU A 560 22.44 23.84 -32.87
N PHE A 561 22.35 23.99 -31.55
CA PHE A 561 21.61 25.03 -30.86
C PHE A 561 22.60 25.85 -30.05
N PHE A 562 22.46 27.17 -30.11
CA PHE A 562 23.36 28.12 -29.47
C PHE A 562 22.58 28.98 -28.49
N PHE A 563 23.10 29.06 -27.27
CA PHE A 563 22.54 29.84 -26.19
C PHE A 563 23.64 30.73 -25.62
N THR A 564 23.27 31.96 -25.27
CA THR A 564 24.16 32.87 -24.55
C THR A 564 23.62 33.03 -23.14
N TRP A 565 24.47 32.70 -22.16
CA TRP A 565 24.16 32.92 -20.77
C TRP A 565 24.88 34.16 -20.27
N GLU A 566 24.12 35.23 -20.10
CA GLU A 566 24.58 36.46 -19.44
C GLU A 566 24.78 36.16 -17.94
N ILE A 567 26.04 36.19 -17.49
CA ILE A 567 26.41 35.87 -16.11
C ILE A 567 26.75 37.13 -15.28
N GLU A 568 26.37 38.31 -15.77
CA GLU A 568 26.54 39.56 -15.02
C GLU A 568 25.72 39.51 -13.72
N GLY A 569 26.39 39.64 -12.58
CA GLY A 569 25.76 39.57 -11.26
C GLY A 569 25.52 38.16 -10.73
N LEU A 570 25.92 37.11 -11.46
CA LEU A 570 25.88 35.73 -10.97
C LEU A 570 26.89 35.55 -9.83
N THR A 571 26.51 34.84 -8.78
CA THR A 571 27.42 34.52 -7.66
C THR A 571 28.58 33.65 -8.15
N GLU A 572 29.78 33.87 -7.59
CA GLU A 572 30.91 32.97 -7.82
C GLU A 572 30.59 31.60 -7.19
N GLY A 573 30.81 30.51 -7.93
CA GLY A 573 30.47 29.15 -7.50
C GLY A 573 30.52 28.14 -8.65
N VAL A 574 30.07 26.92 -8.37
CA VAL A 574 29.97 25.83 -9.35
C VAL A 574 28.54 25.69 -9.85
N TYR A 575 28.39 25.58 -11.17
CA TYR A 575 27.11 25.38 -11.84
C TYR A 575 27.14 24.09 -12.68
N ARG A 576 26.04 23.35 -12.63
CA ARG A 576 25.78 22.18 -13.48
C ARG A 576 24.96 22.64 -14.68
N VAL A 577 25.56 22.59 -15.85
CA VAL A 577 24.86 22.82 -17.12
C VAL A 577 24.47 21.47 -17.69
N ILE A 578 23.18 21.26 -17.87
CA ILE A 578 22.57 20.01 -18.30
C ILE A 578 21.93 20.26 -19.66
N SER A 579 22.29 19.48 -20.67
CA SER A 579 21.66 19.51 -21.98
C SER A 579 20.91 18.23 -22.27
N TYR A 580 19.67 18.34 -22.73
CA TYR A 580 18.86 17.22 -23.21
C TYR A 580 17.84 17.72 -24.24
N SER A 581 17.18 16.81 -24.94
CA SER A 581 16.05 17.17 -25.81
C SER A 581 14.82 16.35 -25.48
N MET A 582 13.65 17.00 -25.53
CA MET A 582 12.36 16.35 -25.32
C MET A 582 11.71 16.05 -26.67
N TYR A 583 11.19 14.83 -26.85
CA TYR A 583 10.50 14.37 -28.06
C TYR A 583 9.62 13.15 -27.75
N GLU A 584 8.49 12.99 -28.44
CA GLU A 584 7.62 11.79 -28.35
C GLU A 584 7.26 11.34 -26.91
N GLY A 585 7.05 12.30 -25.99
CA GLY A 585 6.74 12.02 -24.58
C GLY A 585 7.92 11.50 -23.75
N GLY A 586 9.12 11.48 -24.32
CA GLY A 586 10.38 11.11 -23.65
C GLY A 586 11.44 12.20 -23.73
N SER A 587 12.66 11.86 -23.30
CA SER A 587 13.84 12.72 -23.42
C SER A 587 15.06 11.93 -23.87
N THR A 588 16.02 12.62 -24.48
CA THR A 588 17.36 12.06 -24.69
C THR A 588 18.07 11.86 -23.36
N LEU A 589 19.06 10.98 -23.32
CA LEU A 589 20.00 10.97 -22.20
C LEU A 589 20.64 12.36 -22.05
N PRO A 590 20.72 12.91 -20.83
CA PRO A 590 21.32 14.22 -20.62
C PRO A 590 22.85 14.15 -20.67
N ILE A 591 23.47 15.20 -21.21
CA ILE A 591 24.90 15.47 -21.02
C ILE A 591 25.02 16.56 -19.97
N VAL A 592 25.92 16.37 -19.00
CA VAL A 592 26.15 17.31 -17.89
C VAL A 592 27.59 17.78 -17.92
N GLN A 593 27.80 19.09 -17.77
CA GLN A 593 29.11 19.70 -17.63
C GLN A 593 29.13 20.68 -16.47
N LEU A 594 30.23 20.68 -15.70
CA LEU A 594 30.46 21.65 -14.62
C LEU A 594 31.18 22.89 -15.16
N VAL A 595 30.73 24.06 -14.71
CA VAL A 595 31.37 25.34 -15.00
C VAL A 595 31.55 26.18 -13.73
N GLY A 596 32.57 27.03 -13.73
CA GLY A 596 32.94 27.85 -12.58
C GLY A 596 34.22 27.36 -11.88
N GLU A 597 34.37 27.71 -10.61
CA GLU A 597 35.50 27.33 -9.77
C GLU A 597 35.02 27.04 -8.33
N ASP A 598 35.37 25.87 -7.79
CA ASP A 598 35.20 25.57 -6.38
C ASP A 598 36.48 25.87 -5.59
N LYS A 599 36.37 26.67 -4.53
CA LYS A 599 37.47 26.99 -3.61
C LYS A 599 37.25 26.43 -2.21
N ASN A 600 36.07 25.88 -1.95
CA ASN A 600 35.67 25.40 -0.65
C ASN A 600 35.99 23.91 -0.54
N PRO A 601 36.54 23.43 0.59
CA PRO A 601 36.69 22.02 0.82
C PRO A 601 35.34 21.35 1.15
N PRO A 602 35.17 20.05 0.86
CA PRO A 602 33.98 19.31 1.24
C PRO A 602 33.67 19.39 2.74
N VAL A 603 32.40 19.64 3.06
CA VAL A 603 31.91 19.67 4.44
C VAL A 603 31.50 18.26 4.83
N ILE A 604 32.11 17.74 5.90
CA ILE A 604 31.89 16.37 6.36
C ILE A 604 31.07 16.38 7.65
N THR A 605 29.94 15.69 7.64
CA THR A 605 29.12 15.45 8.82
C THR A 605 29.13 13.97 9.16
N HIS A 606 29.55 13.62 10.38
CA HIS A 606 29.49 12.24 10.86
C HIS A 606 28.05 11.85 11.20
N SER A 607 27.54 10.82 10.54
CA SER A 607 26.21 10.27 10.83
C SER A 607 26.28 9.02 11.69
N ASN A 608 27.36 8.23 11.58
CA ASN A 608 27.65 7.12 12.49
C ASN A 608 29.15 6.77 12.48
N PRO A 609 29.80 6.55 13.64
CA PRO A 609 29.33 6.91 14.96
C PRO A 609 29.15 8.44 15.11
N LEU A 610 28.33 8.86 16.07
CA LEU A 610 28.20 10.24 16.51
C LEU A 610 29.27 10.58 17.56
N PRO A 611 29.60 11.87 17.76
CA PRO A 611 30.50 12.30 18.83
C PRO A 611 30.09 11.74 20.20
N GLY A 612 31.01 11.05 20.87
CA GLY A 612 30.84 10.41 22.18
C GLY A 612 30.08 9.08 22.15
N GLN A 613 29.59 8.62 20.99
CA GLN A 613 28.82 7.40 20.89
C GLN A 613 29.63 6.18 21.35
N VAL A 614 28.97 5.30 22.10
CA VAL A 614 29.52 3.99 22.48
C VAL A 614 29.10 2.97 21.43
N VAL A 615 30.06 2.28 20.81
CA VAL A 615 29.84 1.28 19.78
C VAL A 615 30.43 -0.07 20.15
N LYS A 616 29.97 -1.14 19.49
CA LYS A 616 30.48 -2.51 19.64
C LYS A 616 30.16 -3.36 18.42
N ASN A 617 30.86 -4.48 18.26
CA ASN A 617 30.75 -5.40 17.11
C ASN A 617 30.98 -4.71 15.75
N LEU A 618 30.15 -5.01 14.75
CA LEU A 618 30.20 -4.39 13.43
C LEU A 618 29.52 -3.02 13.48
N VAL A 619 30.26 -2.00 13.06
CA VAL A 619 29.83 -0.60 13.01
C VAL A 619 29.91 -0.14 11.56
N TYR A 620 28.83 0.46 11.08
CA TYR A 620 28.84 1.14 9.79
C TYR A 620 29.32 2.57 10.02
N ILE A 621 30.58 2.85 9.72
CA ILE A 621 31.05 4.22 9.68
C ILE A 621 30.34 4.88 8.50
N GLN A 622 29.64 5.97 8.76
CA GLN A 622 28.89 6.72 7.78
C GLN A 622 29.12 8.22 7.98
N THR A 623 29.32 8.90 6.86
CA THR A 623 29.39 10.36 6.80
C THR A 623 28.50 10.85 5.68
N GLN A 624 27.84 11.98 5.92
CA GLN A 624 27.27 12.83 4.89
C GLN A 624 28.33 13.83 4.47
N ILE A 625 28.51 14.02 3.17
CA ILE A 625 29.55 14.89 2.64
C ILE A 625 28.92 15.80 1.61
N GLU A 626 28.81 17.05 1.98
CA GLU A 626 28.23 18.10 1.17
C GLU A 626 29.38 18.90 0.56
N ASP A 627 29.29 19.16 -0.73
CA ASP A 627 30.25 19.95 -1.47
C ASP A 627 29.54 20.63 -2.64
N GLU A 628 30.02 21.81 -3.04
CA GLU A 628 29.47 22.52 -4.20
C GLU A 628 29.83 21.81 -5.52
N SER A 629 30.88 20.99 -5.49
CA SER A 629 31.37 20.18 -6.59
C SER A 629 31.31 18.67 -6.29
N GLU A 630 31.72 17.86 -7.25
CA GLU A 630 31.67 16.41 -7.10
C GLU A 630 32.79 15.90 -6.17
N VAL A 631 32.40 15.16 -5.11
CA VAL A 631 33.31 14.47 -4.21
C VAL A 631 33.87 13.21 -4.89
N ILE A 632 35.18 13.21 -5.20
CA ILE A 632 35.86 12.12 -5.91
C ILE A 632 36.38 11.01 -5.00
N GLY A 633 36.42 11.21 -3.68
CA GLY A 633 36.85 10.16 -2.78
C GLY A 633 36.84 10.54 -1.30
N VAL A 634 36.68 9.51 -0.46
CA VAL A 634 36.57 9.64 0.99
C VAL A 634 37.38 8.57 1.69
N ARG A 635 38.07 8.95 2.75
CA ARG A 635 38.88 8.07 3.60
C ARG A 635 38.52 8.25 5.06
N TYR A 636 38.46 7.13 5.78
CA TYR A 636 38.35 7.10 7.22
C TYR A 636 39.65 6.62 7.84
N SER A 637 40.07 7.24 8.94
CA SER A 637 41.16 6.75 9.78
C SER A 637 40.75 6.72 11.24
N ILE A 638 41.00 5.59 11.90
CA ILE A 638 40.72 5.42 13.33
C ILE A 638 42.03 5.30 14.11
N GLN A 639 42.13 6.05 15.21
CA GLN A 639 43.26 6.07 16.13
C GLN A 639 42.80 5.83 17.57
N SER A 640 43.55 5.05 18.35
CA SER A 640 43.29 4.86 19.79
C SER A 640 43.71 6.11 20.59
N GLY A 641 42.87 6.53 21.54
CA GLY A 641 43.03 7.76 22.32
C GLY A 641 43.94 7.68 23.56
N ASP A 642 44.52 6.51 23.88
CA ASP A 642 45.41 6.39 25.04
C ASP A 642 46.76 7.07 24.78
N GLN A 643 46.92 8.23 25.45
CA GLN A 643 48.13 9.06 25.41
C GLN A 643 49.35 8.27 25.90
N GLY A 644 50.21 7.84 24.96
CA GLY A 644 51.57 7.42 25.31
C GLY A 644 52.27 6.45 24.38
N SER A 645 51.56 5.71 23.53
CA SER A 645 52.24 4.86 22.54
C SER A 645 52.50 5.65 21.26
N LYS A 646 53.76 5.84 20.90
CA LYS A 646 54.17 6.35 19.58
C LYS A 646 53.88 5.37 18.42
N ASP A 647 53.13 4.31 18.69
CA ASP A 647 52.73 3.23 17.78
C ASP A 647 51.21 2.97 17.84
N GLY A 648 50.39 4.02 18.02
CA GLY A 648 48.94 3.88 17.94
C GLY A 648 48.53 3.35 16.56
N GLN A 649 47.92 2.16 16.51
CA GLN A 649 47.51 1.53 15.26
C GLN A 649 46.51 2.44 14.52
N ILE A 650 46.93 2.99 13.38
CA ILE A 650 46.05 3.76 12.48
C ILE A 650 45.40 2.77 11.52
N ILE A 651 44.08 2.67 11.57
CA ILE A 651 43.31 1.84 10.63
C ILE A 651 42.74 2.77 9.57
N GLY A 652 43.41 2.84 8.40
CA GLY A 652 42.95 3.60 7.24
C GLY A 652 42.04 2.76 6.35
N MET A 653 40.91 3.33 5.93
CA MET A 653 39.90 2.65 5.13
C MET A 653 39.33 3.60 4.07
N ASN A 654 39.19 3.14 2.82
CA ASN A 654 38.45 3.88 1.81
C ASN A 654 36.95 3.69 2.05
N ALA A 655 36.16 4.75 1.90
CA ALA A 655 34.70 4.64 1.98
C ALA A 655 34.11 4.29 0.61
N SER A 656 32.93 3.69 0.62
CA SER A 656 32.11 3.42 -0.57
C SER A 656 30.97 4.43 -0.65
N TYR A 657 30.72 4.98 -1.83
CA TYR A 657 29.59 5.86 -2.08
C TYR A 657 28.28 5.06 -2.09
N LEU A 658 27.31 5.47 -1.28
CA LEU A 658 26.00 4.82 -1.17
C LEU A 658 24.88 5.59 -1.89
N GLY A 659 25.15 6.81 -2.38
CA GLY A 659 24.18 7.69 -3.03
C GLY A 659 23.68 8.81 -2.11
N GLY A 660 23.30 9.95 -2.70
CA GLY A 660 22.72 11.10 -1.99
C GLY A 660 23.63 11.67 -0.89
N ASP A 661 24.92 11.80 -1.17
CA ASP A 661 25.95 12.37 -0.28
C ASP A 661 26.43 11.48 0.86
N THR A 662 25.90 10.25 0.96
CA THR A 662 26.31 9.30 1.99
C THR A 662 27.48 8.43 1.53
N TRP A 663 28.51 8.37 2.37
CA TRP A 663 29.65 7.47 2.24
C TRP A 663 29.72 6.52 3.43
N GLN A 664 30.15 5.29 3.20
CA GLN A 664 30.16 4.26 4.25
C GLN A 664 31.39 3.36 4.21
N GLN A 665 31.78 2.85 5.39
CA GLN A 665 32.64 1.69 5.54
C GLN A 665 32.23 0.82 6.73
N ILE A 666 32.44 -0.49 6.62
CA ILE A 666 32.22 -1.44 7.73
C ILE A 666 33.48 -1.54 8.59
N PHE A 667 33.32 -1.38 9.90
CA PHE A 667 34.38 -1.48 10.88
C PHE A 667 34.05 -2.48 11.99
N ASN A 668 34.92 -3.46 12.22
CA ASN A 668 34.71 -4.48 13.25
C ASN A 668 35.49 -4.14 14.53
N THR A 669 34.76 -3.79 15.58
CA THR A 669 35.31 -3.39 16.89
C THR A 669 35.55 -4.57 17.84
N SER A 670 35.11 -5.79 17.51
CA SER A 670 35.10 -6.94 18.43
C SER A 670 36.47 -7.39 18.93
N GLN A 671 37.54 -7.05 18.20
CA GLN A 671 38.93 -7.39 18.55
C GLN A 671 39.68 -6.21 19.16
N LEU A 672 39.04 -5.04 19.27
CA LEU A 672 39.66 -3.84 19.80
C LEU A 672 39.39 -3.70 21.30
N PRO A 673 40.36 -3.22 22.09
CA PRO A 673 40.15 -2.92 23.50
C PRO A 673 39.04 -1.88 23.72
N ASP A 674 38.31 -2.03 24.82
CA ASP A 674 37.37 -1.01 25.30
C ASP A 674 38.15 0.27 25.63
N GLY A 675 37.65 1.41 25.18
CA GLY A 675 38.36 2.68 25.32
C GLY A 675 37.86 3.73 24.32
N THR A 676 38.46 4.92 24.37
CA THR A 676 38.13 6.04 23.47
C THR A 676 39.00 5.98 22.22
N TYR A 677 38.37 6.22 21.08
CA TYR A 677 38.98 6.24 19.75
C TYR A 677 38.60 7.54 19.04
N THR A 678 39.50 8.00 18.19
CA THR A 678 39.33 9.16 17.32
C THR A 678 39.10 8.66 15.90
N LEU A 679 37.99 9.03 15.29
CA LEU A 679 37.67 8.80 13.88
C LEU A 679 37.86 10.12 13.13
N THR A 680 38.73 10.10 12.12
CA THR A 680 38.91 11.19 11.17
C THR A 680 38.37 10.76 9.82
N ALA A 681 37.53 11.60 9.22
CA ALA A 681 37.06 11.46 7.85
C ALA A 681 37.69 12.56 7.00
N SER A 682 38.27 12.20 5.86
CA SER A 682 38.83 13.14 4.89
C SER A 682 38.16 12.93 3.53
N ALA A 683 37.75 14.01 2.87
CA ALA A 683 37.04 14.00 1.60
C ALA A 683 37.75 14.91 0.58
N PHE A 684 37.71 14.52 -0.69
CA PHE A 684 38.37 15.22 -1.79
C PHE A 684 37.35 15.49 -2.90
N ASP A 685 37.40 16.69 -3.47
CA ASP A 685 36.56 17.08 -4.60
C ASP A 685 37.30 17.02 -5.95
N VAL A 686 36.58 17.26 -7.05
CA VAL A 686 37.12 17.34 -8.42
C VAL A 686 38.11 18.50 -8.63
N PHE A 687 38.01 19.56 -7.83
CA PHE A 687 38.90 20.73 -7.85
C PHE A 687 40.16 20.58 -6.96
N LYS A 688 40.29 19.44 -6.28
CA LYS A 688 41.36 19.06 -5.34
C LYS A 688 41.34 19.81 -4.01
N ASN A 689 40.22 20.39 -3.61
CA ASN A 689 40.05 20.82 -2.22
C ASN A 689 39.87 19.58 -1.34
N MET A 690 40.27 19.71 -0.07
CA MET A 690 40.24 18.60 0.89
C MET A 690 39.59 19.06 2.20
N GLY A 691 38.47 18.43 2.54
CA GLY A 691 37.80 18.56 3.81
C GLY A 691 38.26 17.50 4.79
N GLU A 692 38.29 17.82 6.08
CA GLU A 692 38.59 16.86 7.13
C GLU A 692 37.77 17.17 8.39
N GLU A 693 37.16 16.14 8.97
CA GLU A 693 36.40 16.27 10.23
C GLU A 693 36.70 15.09 11.15
N THR A 694 36.84 15.38 12.45
CA THR A 694 37.23 14.39 13.46
C THR A 694 36.24 14.34 14.61
N ILE A 695 35.89 13.11 15.01
CA ILE A 695 35.07 12.85 16.19
C ILE A 695 35.75 11.86 17.13
N ASN A 696 35.41 11.94 18.41
CA ASN A 696 35.75 10.88 19.35
C ASN A 696 34.54 9.99 19.57
N PHE A 697 34.75 8.68 19.63
CA PHE A 697 33.73 7.69 20.00
C PHE A 697 34.37 6.68 20.96
N SER A 698 33.59 5.83 21.61
CA SER A 698 34.13 4.82 22.52
C SER A 698 33.71 3.42 22.10
N ILE A 699 34.61 2.46 22.24
CA ILE A 699 34.31 1.05 22.05
C ILE A 699 34.02 0.44 23.42
N ARG A 700 32.91 -0.31 23.55
CA ARG A 700 32.58 -1.09 24.75
C ARG A 700 32.08 -2.48 24.36
N ASN A 701 32.98 -3.44 24.32
CA ASN A 701 32.71 -4.84 24.03
C ASN A 701 32.32 -5.66 25.28
N ALA A 702 32.32 -5.06 26.48
CA ALA A 702 31.79 -5.70 27.68
C ALA A 702 30.29 -6.04 27.54
N PRO A 703 29.87 -7.29 27.81
CA PRO A 703 28.46 -7.68 27.86
C PRO A 703 27.65 -6.88 28.87
N ARG A 704 26.43 -6.49 28.51
CA ARG A 704 25.45 -5.93 29.45
C ARG A 704 24.43 -6.94 29.92
N VAL A 705 23.99 -6.78 31.16
CA VAL A 705 22.88 -7.55 31.71
C VAL A 705 21.77 -6.60 32.06
N ASN A 706 20.67 -6.77 31.36
CA ASN A 706 19.43 -6.05 31.56
C ASN A 706 18.49 -6.94 32.38
N ILE A 707 17.93 -6.40 33.45
CA ILE A 707 16.99 -7.13 34.32
C ILE A 707 15.70 -6.32 34.37
N LEU A 708 14.60 -6.99 34.05
CA LEU A 708 13.24 -6.46 34.08
C LEU A 708 12.45 -7.09 35.22
N THR A 709 11.63 -6.29 35.88
CA THR A 709 10.70 -6.73 36.91
C THR A 709 9.31 -6.15 36.62
N GLN A 710 8.24 -6.91 36.93
CA GLN A 710 6.87 -6.40 36.80
C GLN A 710 6.54 -5.30 37.82
N ASN A 711 7.34 -5.20 38.89
CA ASN A 711 7.15 -4.25 39.97
C ASN A 711 8.29 -3.20 39.94
N PRO A 712 7.97 -1.90 39.91
CA PRO A 712 8.96 -0.82 40.06
C PRO A 712 9.76 -0.93 41.35
N GLU A 713 10.93 -0.28 41.39
CA GLU A 713 11.74 -0.12 42.60
C GLU A 713 12.10 -1.44 43.33
N THR A 714 12.03 -2.57 42.64
CA THR A 714 12.38 -3.91 43.14
C THR A 714 13.88 -4.00 43.39
N GLN A 715 14.26 -4.56 44.55
CA GLN A 715 15.66 -4.82 44.89
C GLN A 715 16.17 -6.06 44.16
N LEU A 716 17.40 -5.99 43.66
CA LEU A 716 18.10 -7.06 42.96
C LEU A 716 19.49 -7.21 43.56
N ARG A 717 20.05 -8.42 43.54
CA ARG A 717 21.47 -8.64 43.85
C ARG A 717 22.19 -9.12 42.60
N PHE A 718 23.28 -8.47 42.24
CA PHE A 718 24.14 -8.81 41.11
C PHE A 718 25.56 -9.00 41.63
N ASN A 719 26.12 -10.22 41.51
CA ASN A 719 27.46 -10.56 42.00
C ASN A 719 27.74 -10.09 43.43
N GLU A 720 26.81 -10.37 44.36
CA GLU A 720 26.83 -9.97 45.79
C GLU A 720 26.41 -8.52 46.09
N ASP A 721 26.56 -7.61 45.13
CA ASP A 721 26.17 -6.21 45.26
C ASP A 721 24.66 -6.00 45.08
N GLN A 722 24.09 -5.09 45.87
CA GLN A 722 22.65 -4.81 45.87
C GLN A 722 22.33 -3.58 45.01
N TYR A 723 21.32 -3.72 44.16
CA TYR A 723 20.84 -2.69 43.25
C TYR A 723 19.32 -2.57 43.35
N GLN A 724 18.79 -1.46 42.84
CA GLN A 724 17.36 -1.21 42.75
C GLN A 724 17.00 -0.92 41.31
N THR A 725 15.90 -1.49 40.83
CA THR A 725 15.31 -1.13 39.54
C THR A 725 14.74 0.28 39.56
N ASP A 726 14.63 0.90 38.39
CA ASP A 726 14.01 2.22 38.24
C ASP A 726 12.47 2.18 38.42
N GLU A 727 11.82 3.32 38.17
CA GLU A 727 10.36 3.48 38.24
C GLU A 727 9.59 2.61 37.24
N ASN A 728 10.26 2.04 36.24
CA ASN A 728 9.70 1.13 35.24
C ASN A 728 10.06 -0.34 35.51
N GLY A 729 10.77 -0.64 36.59
CA GLY A 729 11.22 -1.99 36.91
C GLY A 729 12.42 -2.46 36.06
N PHE A 730 13.24 -1.53 35.55
CA PHE A 730 14.40 -1.83 34.73
C PHE A 730 15.73 -1.57 35.46
N LEU A 731 16.71 -2.44 35.25
CA LEU A 731 18.11 -2.28 35.67
C LEU A 731 19.05 -2.77 34.58
N SER A 732 20.12 -2.00 34.27
CA SER A 732 21.15 -2.38 33.30
C SER A 732 22.54 -2.25 33.90
N LEU A 733 23.32 -3.33 33.88
CA LEU A 733 24.66 -3.40 34.47
C LEU A 733 25.69 -3.93 33.46
N ASP A 734 26.92 -3.44 33.53
CA ASP A 734 28.04 -4.00 32.78
C ASP A 734 28.54 -5.27 33.54
N ALA A 735 28.46 -6.43 32.89
CA ALA A 735 28.65 -7.73 33.54
C ALA A 735 30.08 -8.28 33.42
N GLY A 736 30.90 -7.69 32.56
CA GLY A 736 32.14 -8.31 32.08
C GLY A 736 31.87 -9.64 31.36
N LYS A 737 32.92 -10.29 30.87
CA LYS A 737 32.81 -11.66 30.32
C LYS A 737 33.05 -12.67 31.43
N GLY A 738 32.11 -13.59 31.65
CA GLY A 738 32.27 -14.63 32.67
C GLY A 738 30.96 -15.07 33.34
N TYR A 739 31.10 -15.77 34.47
CA TYR A 739 29.95 -16.18 35.28
C TYR A 739 29.48 -15.01 36.14
N ILE A 740 28.17 -14.80 36.16
CA ILE A 740 27.52 -13.82 37.02
C ILE A 740 26.37 -14.46 37.77
N THR A 741 26.05 -13.92 38.94
CA THR A 741 24.93 -14.36 39.77
C THR A 741 23.92 -13.23 39.88
N VAL A 742 22.64 -13.55 39.64
CA VAL A 742 21.51 -12.62 39.72
C VAL A 742 20.47 -13.17 40.69
N GLU A 743 20.10 -12.36 41.68
CA GLU A 743 19.05 -12.63 42.67
C GLU A 743 17.92 -11.61 42.53
N ALA A 744 16.70 -12.07 42.30
CA ALA A 744 15.51 -11.23 42.40
C ALA A 744 15.01 -11.20 43.85
N GLN A 745 14.51 -10.07 44.34
CA GLN A 745 13.93 -10.01 45.69
C GLN A 745 12.77 -11.02 45.82
N PRO A 746 12.80 -11.97 46.77
CA PRO A 746 11.78 -13.03 46.83
C PRO A 746 10.35 -12.52 47.07
N ILE A 747 10.19 -11.44 47.84
CA ILE A 747 8.90 -10.81 48.14
C ILE A 747 9.04 -9.30 48.01
N VAL A 748 8.22 -8.70 47.15
CA VAL A 748 8.07 -7.24 47.01
C VAL A 748 6.75 -6.83 47.67
N TYR A 749 6.79 -5.90 48.62
CA TYR A 749 5.57 -5.40 49.26
C TYR A 749 4.99 -4.25 48.43
N LEU A 750 3.79 -4.46 47.88
CA LEU A 750 3.08 -3.45 47.08
C LEU A 750 2.28 -2.50 47.99
N SER A 751 1.79 -3.03 49.11
CA SER A 751 1.17 -2.28 50.20
C SER A 751 1.28 -3.08 51.51
N ASN A 752 0.61 -2.62 52.57
CA ASN A 752 0.54 -3.38 53.83
C ASN A 752 -0.26 -4.70 53.71
N GLN A 753 -1.10 -4.85 52.68
CA GLN A 753 -2.02 -5.99 52.52
C GLN A 753 -1.94 -6.62 51.11
N SER A 754 -1.03 -6.16 50.26
CA SER A 754 -0.71 -6.72 48.94
C SER A 754 0.80 -6.92 48.79
N ARG A 755 1.22 -8.07 48.26
CA ARG A 755 2.63 -8.39 48.00
C ARG A 755 2.80 -9.13 46.68
N ALA A 756 3.95 -9.04 46.05
CA ALA A 756 4.31 -9.83 44.89
C ALA A 756 5.37 -10.88 45.29
N LEU A 757 5.11 -12.15 44.96
CA LEU A 757 5.99 -13.28 45.26
C LEU A 757 6.75 -13.70 44.00
N PHE A 758 8.08 -13.79 44.07
CA PHE A 758 8.88 -14.28 42.94
C PHE A 758 8.45 -15.71 42.57
N ARG A 759 8.21 -15.94 41.28
CA ARG A 759 7.76 -17.23 40.74
C ARG A 759 8.87 -17.91 39.97
N GLU A 760 9.37 -17.24 38.94
CA GLU A 760 10.31 -17.78 37.96
C GLU A 760 10.95 -16.63 37.18
N TRP A 761 12.06 -16.92 36.51
CA TRP A 761 12.58 -16.09 35.44
C TRP A 761 11.83 -16.38 34.14
N GLU A 762 11.97 -15.50 33.15
CA GLU A 762 11.34 -15.56 31.83
C GLU A 762 11.57 -16.85 31.05
N ASP A 763 12.72 -17.48 31.26
CA ASP A 763 13.10 -18.76 30.65
C ASP A 763 12.58 -19.99 31.41
N GLY A 764 11.74 -19.78 32.43
CA GLY A 764 11.15 -20.83 33.26
C GLY A 764 12.03 -21.29 34.42
N THR A 765 13.22 -20.71 34.60
CA THR A 765 14.09 -21.03 35.74
C THR A 765 13.45 -20.59 37.06
N THR A 766 13.27 -21.49 38.01
CA THR A 766 12.73 -21.17 39.35
C THR A 766 13.81 -20.94 40.40
N THR A 767 15.08 -21.19 40.07
CA THR A 767 16.22 -20.98 40.97
C THR A 767 16.47 -19.48 41.17
N ASN A 768 16.55 -19.05 42.42
CA ASN A 768 16.83 -17.67 42.80
C ASN A 768 17.63 -17.65 44.12
N PRO A 769 18.91 -17.24 44.13
CA PRO A 769 19.68 -16.66 43.01
C PRO A 769 19.99 -17.65 41.88
N ARG A 770 20.15 -17.15 40.64
CA ARG A 770 20.59 -17.93 39.47
C ARG A 770 21.97 -17.50 38.97
N THR A 771 22.70 -18.43 38.36
CA THR A 771 24.00 -18.15 37.71
C THR A 771 23.86 -18.23 36.20
N ILE A 772 24.41 -17.26 35.47
CA ILE A 772 24.42 -17.22 34.00
C ILE A 772 25.83 -16.91 33.48
N THR A 773 26.12 -17.24 32.23
CA THR A 773 27.40 -16.94 31.57
C THR A 773 27.21 -15.75 30.63
N ALA A 774 27.80 -14.61 30.95
CA ALA A 774 27.78 -13.41 30.13
C ALA A 774 28.84 -13.49 29.03
N ILE A 775 28.43 -13.89 27.83
CA ILE A 775 29.27 -13.88 26.61
C ILE A 775 28.83 -12.82 25.59
N ALA A 776 27.61 -12.33 25.73
CA ALA A 776 26.97 -11.26 24.96
C ALA A 776 25.92 -10.59 25.87
N ASP A 777 25.26 -9.54 25.39
CA ASP A 777 24.19 -8.90 26.16
C ASP A 777 23.07 -9.89 26.48
N ILE A 778 22.61 -9.87 27.73
CA ILE A 778 21.55 -10.76 28.22
C ILE A 778 20.44 -9.89 28.82
N THR A 779 19.19 -10.20 28.47
CA THR A 779 18.02 -9.63 29.13
C THR A 779 17.31 -10.73 29.91
N LEU A 780 17.11 -10.52 31.21
CA LEU A 780 16.36 -11.38 32.11
C LEU A 780 15.08 -10.66 32.56
N MET A 781 14.02 -11.40 32.81
CA MET A 781 12.81 -10.85 33.44
C MET A 781 12.38 -11.73 34.62
N ALA A 782 12.37 -11.15 35.81
CA ALA A 782 11.84 -11.80 37.00
C ALA A 782 10.30 -11.68 37.01
N ARG A 783 9.62 -12.82 36.98
CA ARG A 783 8.16 -12.90 37.07
C ARG A 783 7.72 -13.07 38.52
N TYR A 784 6.71 -12.29 38.88
CA TYR A 784 6.10 -12.29 40.19
C TYR A 784 4.62 -12.70 40.10
N THR A 785 4.09 -13.22 41.19
CA THR A 785 2.66 -13.47 41.39
C THR A 785 2.15 -12.55 42.49
N THR A 786 1.20 -11.68 42.17
CA THR A 786 0.53 -10.83 43.16
C THR A 786 -0.26 -11.71 44.13
N GLN A 787 -0.18 -11.37 45.41
CA GLN A 787 -0.93 -11.98 46.49
C GLN A 787 -1.61 -10.90 47.33
N HIS A 788 -2.86 -11.18 47.72
CA HIS A 788 -3.67 -10.33 48.59
C HIS A 788 -3.94 -11.04 49.93
N GLN A 789 -4.04 -10.26 50.99
CA GLN A 789 -4.34 -10.78 52.32
C GLN A 789 -5.85 -10.92 52.53
N LEU A 790 -6.30 -12.10 52.96
CA LEU A 790 -7.63 -12.33 53.52
C LEU A 790 -7.56 -12.30 55.05
N ARG A 791 -8.34 -11.42 55.66
CA ARG A 791 -8.50 -11.34 57.12
C ARG A 791 -9.89 -11.88 57.51
N VAL A 792 -9.91 -12.95 58.29
CA VAL A 792 -11.14 -13.55 58.82
C VAL A 792 -11.26 -13.22 60.30
N ILE A 793 -12.31 -12.51 60.68
CA ILE A 793 -12.54 -12.00 62.04
C ILE A 793 -13.75 -12.72 62.64
N SER A 794 -13.64 -13.21 63.87
CA SER A 794 -14.80 -13.74 64.61
C SER A 794 -14.73 -13.39 66.09
N SER A 795 -15.86 -12.96 66.65
CA SER A 795 -16.00 -12.71 68.09
C SER A 795 -16.15 -14.00 68.90
N TYR A 796 -16.58 -15.09 68.26
CA TYR A 796 -16.79 -16.41 68.87
C TYR A 796 -16.33 -17.52 67.93
N GLY A 797 -15.70 -18.57 68.46
CA GLY A 797 -15.12 -19.64 67.64
C GLY A 797 -13.87 -19.19 66.87
N GLU A 798 -12.95 -20.12 66.64
CA GLU A 798 -11.70 -19.84 65.92
C GLU A 798 -11.97 -19.81 64.40
N PRO A 799 -11.77 -18.66 63.73
CA PRO A 799 -11.91 -18.59 62.28
C PRO A 799 -10.74 -19.31 61.58
N VAL A 800 -11.04 -20.02 60.50
CA VAL A 800 -10.05 -20.70 59.64
C VAL A 800 -10.11 -20.08 58.25
N GLY A 801 -8.98 -20.01 57.54
CA GLY A 801 -8.91 -19.55 56.14
C GLY A 801 -8.32 -18.15 55.94
N GLY A 802 -7.90 -17.44 56.99
CA GLY A 802 -7.13 -16.20 56.82
C GLY A 802 -5.71 -16.46 56.31
N GLY A 803 -5.13 -15.54 55.53
CA GLY A 803 -3.79 -15.71 54.95
C GLY A 803 -3.53 -14.89 53.69
N TRP A 804 -2.45 -15.21 52.99
CA TRP A 804 -2.11 -14.64 51.68
C TRP A 804 -2.54 -15.59 50.57
N TYR A 805 -3.26 -15.06 49.59
CA TYR A 805 -3.79 -15.82 48.45
C TYR A 805 -3.37 -15.16 47.15
N ASN A 806 -3.14 -15.95 46.10
CA ASN A 806 -2.81 -15.41 44.77
C ASN A 806 -3.97 -14.58 44.23
N GLU A 807 -3.66 -13.50 43.52
CA GLU A 807 -4.66 -12.71 42.82
C GLU A 807 -5.50 -13.58 41.88
N GLY A 808 -6.81 -13.43 41.93
CA GLY A 808 -7.78 -14.23 41.17
C GLY A 808 -8.03 -15.65 41.69
N SER A 809 -7.45 -16.06 42.83
CA SER A 809 -7.76 -17.35 43.46
C SER A 809 -8.92 -17.25 44.44
N ASP A 810 -9.64 -18.36 44.64
CA ASP A 810 -10.70 -18.47 45.65
C ASP A 810 -10.12 -18.86 47.01
N ALA A 811 -10.35 -18.02 48.01
CA ALA A 811 -9.94 -18.26 49.40
C ALA A 811 -11.10 -18.84 50.21
N ALA A 812 -10.94 -20.06 50.72
CA ALA A 812 -11.93 -20.72 51.57
C ALA A 812 -11.77 -20.33 53.04
N PHE A 813 -12.86 -19.96 53.70
CA PHE A 813 -12.86 -19.61 55.13
C PHE A 813 -14.10 -20.13 55.86
N SER A 814 -13.99 -20.34 57.16
CA SER A 814 -15.06 -20.92 57.97
C SER A 814 -14.99 -20.60 59.47
N VAL A 815 -16.12 -20.76 60.16
CA VAL A 815 -16.22 -20.84 61.62
C VAL A 815 -17.14 -22.01 62.03
N PRO A 816 -17.08 -22.50 63.27
CA PRO A 816 -18.06 -23.48 63.77
C PRO A 816 -19.49 -22.95 63.71
N SER A 817 -20.50 -23.80 63.47
CA SER A 817 -21.91 -23.35 63.36
C SER A 817 -22.53 -22.87 64.67
N SER A 818 -22.00 -23.33 65.81
CA SER A 818 -22.36 -22.86 67.14
C SER A 818 -21.22 -23.04 68.12
N ILE A 819 -21.13 -22.16 69.12
CA ILE A 819 -20.14 -22.22 70.20
C ILE A 819 -20.82 -21.95 71.54
N GLY A 820 -20.44 -22.70 72.57
CA GLY A 820 -20.99 -22.58 73.92
C GLY A 820 -22.29 -23.37 74.13
N LEU A 821 -22.58 -23.69 75.39
CA LEU A 821 -23.77 -24.45 75.78
C LEU A 821 -24.86 -23.54 76.37
N ILE A 822 -24.49 -22.63 77.29
CA ILE A 822 -25.36 -21.63 77.91
C ILE A 822 -24.57 -20.33 78.22
N PRO A 823 -24.86 -19.20 77.56
CA PRO A 823 -25.63 -19.14 76.33
C PRO A 823 -24.89 -19.86 75.19
N GLN A 824 -25.64 -20.30 74.18
CA GLN A 824 -25.08 -20.82 72.93
C GLN A 824 -25.04 -19.67 71.92
N HIS A 825 -23.89 -19.42 71.30
CA HIS A 825 -23.76 -18.48 70.20
C HIS A 825 -23.94 -19.24 68.89
N LEU A 826 -24.94 -18.86 68.09
CA LEU A 826 -25.25 -19.45 66.78
C LEU A 826 -24.73 -18.52 65.69
N PHE A 827 -23.97 -19.06 64.73
CA PHE A 827 -23.54 -18.31 63.57
C PHE A 827 -24.77 -17.86 62.76
N THR A 828 -24.78 -16.61 62.31
CA THR A 828 -25.91 -16.04 61.53
C THR A 828 -25.53 -15.63 60.12
N GLY A 829 -24.24 -15.45 59.83
CA GLY A 829 -23.74 -15.06 58.52
C GLY A 829 -22.39 -14.37 58.58
N TRP A 830 -21.81 -14.10 57.42
CA TRP A 830 -20.63 -13.28 57.21
C TRP A 830 -21.06 -11.86 56.83
N SER A 831 -20.21 -10.88 57.13
CA SER A 831 -20.31 -9.52 56.61
C SER A 831 -18.93 -8.94 56.32
N GLY A 832 -18.87 -7.83 55.59
CA GLY A 832 -17.63 -7.17 55.16
C GLY A 832 -17.54 -7.21 53.65
N ASP A 833 -16.52 -7.85 53.11
CA ASP A 833 -16.37 -8.02 51.66
C ASP A 833 -17.22 -9.16 51.05
N ILE A 834 -17.98 -9.88 51.89
CA ILE A 834 -18.95 -10.89 51.45
C ILE A 834 -20.08 -10.99 52.46
N ASP A 835 -21.30 -11.14 51.96
CA ASP A 835 -22.53 -11.30 52.74
C ASP A 835 -23.15 -12.67 52.46
N GLU A 836 -22.79 -13.67 53.26
CA GLU A 836 -23.19 -15.07 53.08
C GLU A 836 -23.69 -15.69 54.38
N VAL A 837 -24.67 -16.59 54.32
CA VAL A 837 -25.28 -17.20 55.52
C VAL A 837 -24.74 -18.59 55.86
N THR A 838 -23.80 -19.10 55.07
CA THR A 838 -23.18 -20.41 55.24
C THR A 838 -21.96 -20.34 56.16
N VAL A 839 -21.77 -21.37 57.00
CA VAL A 839 -20.67 -21.43 57.98
C VAL A 839 -19.27 -21.56 57.35
N ALA A 840 -19.23 -22.01 56.10
CA ALA A 840 -18.03 -22.12 55.27
C ALA A 840 -18.37 -21.67 53.85
N THR A 841 -17.54 -20.80 53.29
CA THR A 841 -17.71 -20.26 51.93
C THR A 841 -16.35 -19.87 51.33
N THR A 842 -16.33 -19.40 50.09
CA THR A 842 -15.15 -18.92 49.37
C THR A 842 -15.33 -17.46 48.94
N ILE A 843 -14.23 -16.72 48.82
CA ILE A 843 -14.19 -15.37 48.26
C ILE A 843 -13.08 -15.26 47.22
N LEU A 844 -13.37 -14.63 46.08
CA LEU A 844 -12.39 -14.33 45.04
C LEU A 844 -11.42 -13.24 45.54
N MET A 845 -10.13 -13.52 45.47
CA MET A 845 -9.08 -12.63 45.93
C MET A 845 -8.58 -11.72 44.79
N ASP A 846 -9.41 -10.76 44.37
CA ASP A 846 -9.07 -9.72 43.38
C ASP A 846 -8.48 -8.44 44.02
N ALA A 847 -8.51 -8.35 45.35
CA ALA A 847 -7.95 -7.29 46.19
C ALA A 847 -7.79 -7.82 47.62
N PRO A 848 -7.16 -7.09 48.56
CA PRO A 848 -7.21 -7.45 49.98
C PRO A 848 -8.64 -7.47 50.51
N LYS A 849 -9.00 -8.50 51.28
CA LYS A 849 -10.37 -8.72 51.78
C LYS A 849 -10.40 -8.91 53.29
N THR A 850 -11.47 -8.45 53.92
CA THR A 850 -11.82 -8.67 55.33
C THR A 850 -13.26 -9.16 55.46
N VAL A 851 -13.43 -10.30 56.12
CA VAL A 851 -14.74 -10.92 56.39
C VAL A 851 -14.91 -11.14 57.89
N THR A 852 -16.12 -10.88 58.40
CA THR A 852 -16.42 -10.93 59.83
C THR A 852 -17.62 -11.83 60.11
N ALA A 853 -17.45 -12.83 60.97
CA ALA A 853 -18.51 -13.73 61.40
C ALA A 853 -19.50 -13.02 62.33
N GLN A 854 -20.78 -13.11 62.00
CA GLN A 854 -21.89 -12.59 62.78
C GLN A 854 -22.54 -13.70 63.61
N TRP A 855 -22.96 -13.35 64.83
CA TRP A 855 -23.43 -14.32 65.82
C TRP A 855 -24.69 -13.84 66.54
N ARG A 856 -25.61 -14.77 66.82
CA ARG A 856 -26.78 -14.56 67.69
C ARG A 856 -26.69 -15.43 68.94
N THR A 857 -26.88 -14.80 70.10
CA THR A 857 -26.97 -15.49 71.39
C THR A 857 -28.31 -16.19 71.56
N SER A 858 -28.28 -17.48 71.87
CA SER A 858 -29.43 -18.37 72.10
C SER A 858 -29.43 -18.92 73.52
N TYR A 859 -30.59 -18.83 74.18
CA TYR A 859 -30.84 -19.42 75.50
C TYR A 859 -31.71 -20.68 75.41
N ASN A 860 -31.92 -21.22 74.21
CA ASN A 860 -32.78 -22.39 74.01
C ASN A 860 -32.32 -23.59 74.85
N ASN A 861 -31.00 -23.84 74.94
CA ASN A 861 -30.46 -24.90 75.80
C ASN A 861 -30.77 -24.65 77.28
N LEU A 862 -30.70 -23.40 77.75
CA LEU A 862 -31.08 -23.03 79.11
C LEU A 862 -32.59 -23.26 79.34
N ILE A 863 -33.44 -22.87 78.39
CA ILE A 863 -34.89 -23.07 78.45
C ILE A 863 -35.22 -24.58 78.45
N ILE A 864 -34.61 -25.38 77.58
CA ILE A 864 -34.78 -26.84 77.52
C ILE A 864 -34.35 -27.47 78.85
N ILE A 865 -33.21 -27.08 79.41
CA ILE A 865 -32.74 -27.58 80.70
C ILE A 865 -33.72 -27.20 81.83
N ILE A 866 -34.25 -25.97 81.83
CA ILE A 866 -35.28 -25.54 82.79
C ILE A 866 -36.56 -26.36 82.62
N ILE A 867 -37.00 -26.64 81.39
CA ILE A 867 -38.19 -27.46 81.09
C ILE A 867 -37.98 -28.92 81.53
N ILE A 868 -36.82 -29.52 81.23
CA ILE A 868 -36.48 -30.89 81.68
C ILE A 868 -36.44 -30.95 83.21
N ALA A 869 -35.82 -29.96 83.88
CA ALA A 869 -35.79 -29.88 85.33
C ALA A 869 -37.20 -29.73 85.93
N ALA A 870 -38.04 -28.85 85.37
CA ALA A 870 -39.44 -28.70 85.77
C ALA A 870 -40.25 -29.97 85.53
N GLY A 871 -40.07 -30.63 84.38
CA GLY A 871 -40.68 -31.90 84.04
C GLY A 871 -40.28 -33.02 84.99
N LEU A 872 -39.00 -33.14 85.36
CA LEU A 872 -38.51 -34.09 86.36
C LEU A 872 -39.08 -33.80 87.76
N ILE A 873 -39.25 -32.53 88.14
CA ILE A 873 -39.91 -32.14 89.40
C ILE A 873 -41.38 -32.57 89.39
N ILE A 874 -42.10 -32.36 88.29
CA ILE A 874 -43.50 -32.80 88.13
C ILE A 874 -43.58 -34.33 88.12
N LEU A 875 -42.70 -35.03 87.41
CA LEU A 875 -42.65 -36.50 87.38
C LEU A 875 -42.39 -37.06 88.78
N LYS A 876 -41.46 -36.45 89.54
CA LYS A 876 -41.22 -36.77 90.95
C LYS A 876 -42.49 -36.57 91.78
N GLN A 877 -43.22 -35.47 91.61
CA GLN A 877 -44.50 -35.26 92.31
C GLN A 877 -45.59 -36.29 91.93
N VAL A 878 -45.67 -36.70 90.66
CA VAL A 878 -46.62 -37.73 90.19
C VAL A 878 -46.25 -39.12 90.71
N CYS A 879 -44.98 -39.54 90.65
CA CYS A 879 -44.53 -40.81 91.23
C CYS A 879 -44.68 -40.84 92.76
N THR A 880 -44.46 -39.71 93.44
CA THR A 880 -44.70 -39.62 94.89
C THR A 880 -46.20 -39.71 95.22
N ARG A 881 -47.09 -39.26 94.33
CA ARG A 881 -48.55 -39.42 94.49
C ARG A 881 -49.06 -40.81 94.11
N SER A 882 -48.44 -41.53 93.17
CA SER A 882 -48.84 -42.89 92.81
C SER A 882 -48.34 -43.97 93.77
N MET A 883 -47.32 -43.68 94.60
CA MET A 883 -46.92 -44.57 95.72
C MET A 883 -47.76 -44.37 96.99
N VAL A 884 -48.67 -43.39 97.01
CA VAL A 884 -49.51 -43.04 98.17
C VAL A 884 -50.99 -43.40 97.91
N ARG A 885 -51.29 -44.24 96.91
CA ARG A 885 -52.64 -44.77 96.68
C ARG A 885 -52.65 -46.27 96.43
#